data_AF-A0A952VYM4-F1
#
_entry.id   AF-A0A952VYM4-F1
#
_cell.length_a   1.000
_cell.length_b   1.000
_cell.length_c   1.000
_cell.angle_alpha   90.00
_cell.angle_beta   90.00
_cell.angle_gamma   90.00
#
_symmetry.space_group_name_H-M   'P 1'
#
loop_
_entity.id
_entity.type
_entity.pdbx_description
1 polymer ?
#
loop_
_entity_poly.entity_id
_entity_poly.type
_entity_poly.pdbx_seq_one_letter_code
_entity_poly.pdbx_strand_id
1 'polypeptide(L)'
;MGMKRIIIVGGGFAGVKCARALRKRLPKDRAEIVLFSRENNMIFYPLLAEVAGAAINPSAVTVPLRQMLPGVRCRTEEIRHIDLATSEVEYERYDGRPGRVTFDHAVLACGTAVNLSVVPGMADHAFPLKSEGDAMVLRFHVMEQLEKAEVCDDPERRRWYLSFVVVGGGFTGVEVAGEINDLIKAGTRFYSTFTAKDVTVTLVHSRDQILPEVGPTLREFARTKMQESGIHMILNARAVSATAEGVELHDGQMLRGATVVCTIGNTAPLLVHRLEVPKERGRLLTDPDMRVRGASNLWAVGDCAQIVNAYDGQVSPTTGQFAERQGRQAAENIIRALQGESTRPFFFKPLGQLCGIGERKAVAEILGVRLSGFPAWWLWRTVYLLKSPSWSRRVKIAFDWTWELFFPRDLAHPRVNQTERIARAHYRPGDLIFAEGEPAMSFYAIEQGEIEVLRRDPTGQQQLLARLGPGEFFGEIALLDGNVRIGSVRARTTVEVLVMGKEVFSKLSGALTPFRNLVAQALRWRRPRLNRHLSQTWTALERRPLSEFMEAVPERRLAPDDTFENTVRMFDQLAVEYLTVLDEKGRLSGIVTRNELFEAFAQGKKPSITVREFMRADPVAVTPEEMSLMAGDLMNKHDIDWLPVVENKADRRLIGIVRSEKMLRWLMKQSEPT
;
A
#
# COMPACT_ATOMS: atom_id res chain seq x y z
N MET A 1 -4.85 -42.06 9.38
CA MET A 1 -4.20 -40.88 8.78
C MET A 1 -4.52 -39.68 9.66
N GLY A 2 -3.52 -38.92 10.09
CA GLY A 2 -3.73 -37.68 10.85
C GLY A 2 -4.52 -36.65 10.04
N MET A 3 -5.13 -35.69 10.74
CA MET A 3 -5.88 -34.60 10.14
C MET A 3 -5.00 -33.81 9.17
N LYS A 4 -5.39 -33.75 7.90
CA LYS A 4 -4.66 -33.02 6.86
C LYS A 4 -5.04 -31.56 6.85
N ARG A 5 -4.06 -30.65 6.74
CA ARG A 5 -4.30 -29.21 6.70
C ARG A 5 -4.13 -28.65 5.31
N ILE A 6 -5.18 -27.98 4.83
CA ILE A 6 -5.21 -27.34 3.51
C ILE A 6 -5.40 -25.83 3.71
N ILE A 7 -4.41 -25.07 3.27
CA ILE A 7 -4.43 -23.60 3.33
C ILE A 7 -4.88 -23.04 1.97
N ILE A 8 -5.80 -22.09 1.99
CA ILE A 8 -6.25 -21.37 0.80
C ILE A 8 -5.98 -19.89 1.02
N VAL A 9 -5.27 -19.25 0.10
CA VAL A 9 -4.89 -17.84 0.18
C VAL A 9 -5.72 -17.05 -0.83
N GLY A 10 -6.74 -16.35 -0.35
CA GLY A 10 -7.64 -15.50 -1.14
C GLY A 10 -9.11 -15.93 -1.04
N GLY A 11 -9.98 -14.98 -0.69
CA GLY A 11 -11.44 -15.16 -0.59
C GLY A 11 -12.23 -14.84 -1.86
N GLY A 12 -11.59 -14.85 -3.04
CA GLY A 12 -12.24 -14.57 -4.32
C GLY A 12 -12.95 -15.79 -4.94
N PHE A 13 -13.34 -15.67 -6.22
CA PHE A 13 -14.04 -16.72 -6.98
C PHE A 13 -13.35 -18.09 -6.90
N ALA A 14 -12.04 -18.16 -7.16
CA ALA A 14 -11.30 -19.42 -7.15
C ALA A 14 -11.18 -20.02 -5.74
N GLY A 15 -10.76 -19.22 -4.76
CA GLY A 15 -10.55 -19.69 -3.39
C GLY A 15 -11.83 -20.18 -2.72
N VAL A 16 -12.93 -19.43 -2.89
CA VAL A 16 -14.25 -19.83 -2.38
C VAL A 16 -14.74 -21.12 -3.04
N LYS A 17 -14.62 -21.28 -4.36
CA LYS A 17 -15.03 -22.53 -5.03
C LYS A 17 -14.16 -23.71 -4.62
N CYS A 18 -12.85 -23.49 -4.47
CA CYS A 18 -11.92 -24.51 -3.97
C CYS A 18 -12.32 -24.96 -2.56
N ALA A 19 -12.49 -24.02 -1.63
CA ALA A 19 -12.90 -24.30 -0.25
C ALA A 19 -14.22 -25.07 -0.17
N ARG A 20 -15.24 -24.67 -0.95
CA ARG A 20 -16.53 -25.37 -1.02
C ARG A 20 -16.39 -26.79 -1.56
N ALA A 21 -15.62 -26.97 -2.62
CA ALA A 21 -15.41 -28.28 -3.24
C ALA A 21 -14.66 -29.23 -2.31
N LEU A 22 -13.58 -28.76 -1.67
CA LEU A 22 -12.83 -29.51 -0.66
C LEU A 22 -13.74 -29.90 0.51
N ARG A 23 -14.47 -28.95 1.10
CA ARG A 23 -15.31 -29.23 2.27
C ARG A 23 -16.46 -30.19 1.97
N LYS A 24 -17.02 -30.14 0.75
CA LYS A 24 -18.08 -31.06 0.30
C LYS A 24 -17.60 -32.51 0.20
N ARG A 25 -16.32 -32.73 -0.11
CA ARG A 25 -15.74 -34.05 -0.38
C ARG A 25 -14.94 -34.62 0.79
N LEU A 26 -14.31 -33.75 1.57
CA LEU A 26 -13.54 -34.13 2.76
C LEU A 26 -14.40 -33.95 4.01
N PRO A 27 -14.47 -34.93 4.92
CA PRO A 27 -15.05 -34.78 6.25
C PRO A 27 -14.20 -33.91 7.21
N LYS A 28 -14.82 -33.29 8.23
CA LYS A 28 -14.15 -32.34 9.15
C LYS A 28 -13.04 -32.97 9.99
N ASP A 29 -13.22 -34.22 10.36
CA ASP A 29 -12.28 -35.07 11.11
C ASP A 29 -11.05 -35.48 10.27
N ARG A 30 -11.17 -35.47 8.93
CA ARG A 30 -10.07 -35.84 8.03
C ARG A 30 -9.26 -34.65 7.52
N ALA A 31 -9.88 -33.47 7.41
CA ALA A 31 -9.19 -32.29 6.89
C ALA A 31 -9.62 -30.97 7.56
N GLU A 32 -8.62 -30.23 8.05
CA GLU A 32 -8.72 -28.82 8.44
C GLU A 32 -8.50 -27.95 7.20
N ILE A 33 -9.54 -27.22 6.80
CA ILE A 33 -9.45 -26.26 5.68
C ILE A 33 -9.43 -24.87 6.28
N VAL A 34 -8.37 -24.11 6.00
CA VAL A 34 -8.21 -22.73 6.47
C VAL A 34 -8.11 -21.81 5.27
N LEU A 35 -8.99 -20.81 5.20
CA LEU A 35 -8.96 -19.78 4.17
C LEU A 35 -8.49 -18.46 4.78
N PHE A 36 -7.36 -17.97 4.31
CA PHE A 36 -6.84 -16.64 4.61
C PHE A 36 -7.29 -15.64 3.56
N SER A 37 -7.77 -14.48 3.99
CA SER A 37 -8.16 -13.39 3.12
C SER A 37 -7.96 -12.07 3.84
N ARG A 38 -7.56 -11.03 3.13
CA ARG A 38 -7.49 -9.67 3.69
C ARG A 38 -8.86 -9.17 4.14
N GLU A 39 -9.88 -9.51 3.35
CA GLU A 39 -11.28 -9.17 3.61
C GLU A 39 -12.05 -10.36 4.16
N ASN A 40 -13.04 -10.09 5.01
CA ASN A 40 -13.94 -11.12 5.57
C ASN A 40 -15.06 -11.54 4.61
N ASN A 41 -15.11 -10.95 3.41
CA ASN A 41 -16.16 -11.14 2.42
C ASN A 41 -15.56 -11.47 1.05
N MET A 42 -16.41 -11.99 0.17
CA MET A 42 -16.16 -12.14 -1.26
C MET A 42 -16.93 -11.03 -1.99
N ILE A 43 -16.25 -10.36 -2.92
CA ILE A 43 -16.86 -9.38 -3.83
C ILE A 43 -17.31 -10.09 -5.11
N PHE A 44 -18.56 -9.87 -5.51
CA PHE A 44 -19.10 -10.30 -6.79
C PHE A 44 -18.80 -9.26 -7.87
N TYR A 45 -17.54 -9.25 -8.32
CA TYR A 45 -16.98 -8.27 -9.26
C TYR A 45 -17.83 -7.93 -10.50
N PRO A 46 -18.57 -8.88 -11.15
CA PRO A 46 -19.33 -8.55 -12.35
C PRO A 46 -20.44 -7.50 -12.16
N LEU A 47 -20.84 -7.22 -10.92
CA LEU A 47 -21.86 -6.21 -10.62
C LEU A 47 -21.25 -4.95 -9.97
N LEU A 48 -19.92 -4.85 -9.87
CA LEU A 48 -19.28 -3.74 -9.17
C LEU A 48 -19.46 -2.40 -9.91
N ALA A 49 -19.54 -2.42 -11.25
CA ALA A 49 -19.86 -1.25 -12.06
C ALA A 49 -21.28 -0.71 -11.77
N GLU A 50 -22.26 -1.60 -11.57
CA GLU A 50 -23.63 -1.20 -11.22
C GLU A 50 -23.71 -0.54 -9.83
N VAL A 51 -22.79 -0.88 -8.91
CA VAL A 51 -22.67 -0.17 -7.62
C VAL A 51 -22.16 1.26 -7.85
N ALA A 52 -21.13 1.42 -8.68
CA ALA A 52 -20.58 2.73 -9.04
C ALA A 52 -21.63 3.61 -9.76
N GLY A 53 -22.46 3.00 -10.61
CA GLY A 53 -23.60 3.64 -11.29
C GLY A 53 -24.86 3.82 -10.44
N ALA A 54 -24.86 3.46 -9.16
CA ALA A 54 -26.02 3.51 -8.27
C ALA A 54 -27.25 2.67 -8.70
N ALA A 55 -27.06 1.67 -9.57
CA ALA A 55 -28.13 0.76 -10.00
C ALA A 55 -28.45 -0.31 -8.95
N ILE A 56 -27.45 -0.71 -8.15
CA ILE A 56 -27.62 -1.68 -7.07
C ILE A 56 -26.98 -1.19 -5.77
N ASN A 57 -27.45 -1.71 -4.64
CA ASN A 57 -26.86 -1.40 -3.35
C ASN A 57 -25.47 -2.04 -3.19
N PRO A 58 -24.46 -1.35 -2.61
CA PRO A 58 -23.13 -1.92 -2.36
C PRO A 58 -23.16 -3.26 -1.63
N SER A 59 -24.05 -3.38 -0.62
CA SER A 59 -24.17 -4.61 0.16
C SER A 59 -24.70 -5.79 -0.67
N ALA A 60 -25.27 -5.57 -1.85
CA ALA A 60 -25.77 -6.63 -2.73
C ALA A 60 -24.63 -7.44 -3.36
N VAL A 61 -23.46 -6.83 -3.57
CA VAL A 61 -22.31 -7.47 -4.24
C VAL A 61 -21.31 -8.10 -3.28
N THR A 62 -21.43 -7.89 -1.97
CA THR A 62 -20.52 -8.47 -0.98
C THR A 62 -21.14 -9.59 -0.16
N VAL A 63 -20.43 -10.71 -0.03
CA VAL A 63 -20.95 -11.91 0.62
C VAL A 63 -19.99 -12.42 1.70
N PRO A 64 -20.41 -12.48 2.98
CA PRO A 64 -19.50 -12.87 4.07
C PRO A 64 -18.97 -14.30 3.92
N LEU A 65 -17.64 -14.47 3.96
CA LEU A 65 -16.97 -15.76 3.74
C LEU A 65 -17.42 -16.81 4.76
N ARG A 66 -17.60 -16.42 6.02
CA ARG A 66 -18.06 -17.31 7.11
C ARG A 66 -19.45 -17.90 6.85
N GLN A 67 -20.35 -17.12 6.23
CA GLN A 67 -21.69 -17.59 5.87
C GLN A 67 -21.66 -18.49 4.63
N MET A 68 -20.74 -18.21 3.69
CA MET A 68 -20.60 -18.98 2.45
C MET A 68 -19.90 -20.34 2.64
N LEU A 69 -19.06 -20.46 3.67
CA LEU A 69 -18.12 -21.56 3.85
C LEU A 69 -18.31 -22.26 5.21
N PRO A 70 -19.50 -22.83 5.51
CA PRO A 70 -19.70 -23.56 6.75
C PRO A 70 -18.72 -24.74 6.85
N GLY A 71 -18.00 -24.83 7.97
CA GLY A 71 -16.99 -25.87 8.20
C GLY A 71 -15.60 -25.59 7.62
N VAL A 72 -15.35 -24.38 7.12
CA VAL A 72 -14.03 -23.87 6.75
C VAL A 72 -13.62 -22.80 7.77
N ARG A 73 -12.37 -22.84 8.24
CA ARG A 73 -11.82 -21.84 9.16
C ARG A 73 -11.41 -20.60 8.36
N CYS A 74 -12.25 -19.58 8.37
CA CYS A 74 -11.94 -18.30 7.72
C CYS A 74 -11.12 -17.40 8.65
N ARG A 75 -9.99 -16.90 8.15
CA ARG A 75 -9.06 -15.99 8.83
C ARG A 75 -8.95 -14.70 8.03
N THR A 76 -9.30 -13.59 8.66
CA THR A 76 -9.22 -12.25 8.06
C THR A 76 -7.86 -11.65 8.37
N GLU A 77 -6.81 -12.26 7.85
CA GLU A 77 -5.41 -11.93 8.11
C GLU A 77 -4.64 -12.09 6.80
N GLU A 78 -3.61 -11.26 6.59
CA GLU A 78 -2.80 -11.29 5.37
C GLU A 78 -1.60 -12.21 5.56
N ILE A 79 -1.39 -13.13 4.61
CA ILE A 79 -0.17 -13.94 4.54
C ILE A 79 0.97 -13.08 4.00
N ARG A 80 2.08 -13.03 4.75
CA ARG A 80 3.27 -12.24 4.45
C ARG A 80 4.34 -13.05 3.74
N HIS A 81 4.46 -14.34 4.07
CA HIS A 81 5.47 -15.24 3.53
C HIS A 81 4.96 -16.69 3.47
N ILE A 82 5.48 -17.46 2.51
CA ILE A 82 5.24 -18.90 2.39
C ILE A 82 6.60 -19.55 2.20
N ASP A 83 6.96 -20.41 3.14
CA ASP A 83 8.17 -21.21 3.09
C ASP A 83 7.80 -22.60 2.52
N LEU A 84 8.34 -22.90 1.34
CA LEU A 84 8.10 -24.16 0.64
C LEU A 84 8.94 -25.31 1.19
N ALA A 85 10.09 -25.03 1.80
CA ALA A 85 10.96 -26.04 2.38
C ALA A 85 10.34 -26.62 3.65
N THR A 86 9.75 -25.77 4.49
CA THR A 86 9.07 -26.18 5.73
C THR A 86 7.57 -26.37 5.59
N SER A 87 6.99 -26.05 4.42
CA SER A 87 5.54 -26.04 4.17
C SER A 87 4.79 -25.25 5.25
N GLU A 88 5.25 -24.02 5.50
CA GLU A 88 4.70 -23.10 6.49
C GLU A 88 4.24 -21.80 5.83
N VAL A 89 3.14 -21.23 6.33
CA VAL A 89 2.76 -19.86 6.00
C VAL A 89 2.89 -18.96 7.23
N GLU A 90 3.46 -17.78 7.01
CA GLU A 90 3.54 -16.71 7.99
C GLU A 90 2.51 -15.63 7.64
N TYR A 91 1.73 -15.22 8.64
CA TYR A 91 0.67 -14.22 8.49
C TYR A 91 0.73 -13.21 9.63
N GLU A 92 0.22 -12.01 9.39
CA GLU A 92 0.15 -10.97 10.41
C GLU A 92 -1.16 -11.08 11.18
N ARG A 93 -1.06 -11.16 12.51
CA ARG A 93 -2.21 -11.16 13.42
C ARG A 93 -2.64 -9.73 13.73
N TYR A 94 -3.88 -9.56 14.20
CA TYR A 94 -4.41 -8.25 14.63
C TYR A 94 -3.65 -7.61 15.80
N ASP A 95 -2.91 -8.38 16.59
CA ASP A 95 -2.05 -7.88 17.67
C ASP A 95 -0.66 -7.45 17.18
N GLY A 96 -0.42 -7.45 15.86
CA GLY A 96 0.85 -7.12 15.22
C GLY A 96 1.91 -8.21 15.31
N ARG A 97 1.62 -9.36 15.94
CA ARG A 97 2.58 -10.46 16.06
C ARG A 97 2.53 -11.36 14.82
N PRO A 98 3.67 -11.94 14.40
CA PRO A 98 3.67 -12.96 13.36
C PRO A 98 2.95 -14.22 13.87
N GLY A 99 2.03 -14.73 13.06
CA GLY A 99 1.44 -16.04 13.21
C GLY A 99 2.03 -17.00 12.19
N ARG A 100 2.22 -18.25 12.58
CA ARG A 100 2.71 -19.32 11.71
C ARG A 100 1.74 -20.48 11.71
N VAL A 101 1.61 -21.13 10.55
CA VAL A 101 0.83 -22.37 10.43
C VAL A 101 1.39 -23.22 9.30
N THR A 102 1.71 -24.48 9.60
CA THR A 102 2.14 -25.47 8.62
C THR A 102 0.98 -25.95 7.75
N PHE A 103 1.25 -26.55 6.60
CA PHE A 103 0.23 -27.09 5.70
C PHE A 103 0.69 -28.38 5.01
N ASP A 104 -0.26 -29.28 4.72
CA ASP A 104 -0.01 -30.40 3.81
C ASP A 104 -0.15 -29.95 2.35
N HIS A 105 -1.11 -29.05 2.07
CA HIS A 105 -1.29 -28.42 0.76
C HIS A 105 -1.67 -26.94 0.90
N ALA A 106 -1.17 -26.10 -0.01
CA ALA A 106 -1.53 -24.69 -0.10
C ALA A 106 -2.06 -24.33 -1.49
N VAL A 107 -3.10 -23.50 -1.55
CA VAL A 107 -3.72 -23.00 -2.78
C VAL A 107 -3.62 -21.48 -2.83
N LEU A 108 -2.87 -20.95 -3.79
CA LEU A 108 -2.77 -19.53 -4.08
C LEU A 108 -3.92 -19.13 -5.01
N ALA A 109 -4.86 -18.38 -4.45
CA ALA A 109 -6.05 -17.84 -5.11
C ALA A 109 -6.17 -16.33 -4.84
N CYS A 110 -5.04 -15.65 -4.68
CA CYS A 110 -4.95 -14.25 -4.24
C CYS A 110 -5.26 -13.23 -5.34
N GLY A 111 -5.55 -13.69 -6.56
CA GLY A 111 -5.93 -12.84 -7.68
C GLY A 111 -4.82 -11.88 -8.10
N THR A 112 -5.22 -10.66 -8.46
CA THR A 112 -4.33 -9.56 -8.87
C THR A 112 -4.44 -8.40 -7.89
N ALA A 113 -3.33 -7.71 -7.67
CA ALA A 113 -3.31 -6.40 -7.03
C ALA A 113 -3.47 -5.30 -8.10
N VAL A 114 -3.77 -4.08 -7.68
CA VAL A 114 -3.79 -2.89 -8.54
C VAL A 114 -2.57 -2.05 -8.22
N ASN A 115 -1.79 -1.68 -9.24
CA ASN A 115 -0.73 -0.71 -9.14
C ASN A 115 -1.06 0.49 -10.04
N LEU A 116 -1.67 1.51 -9.43
CA LEU A 116 -2.00 2.75 -10.14
C LEU A 116 -0.74 3.52 -10.53
N SER A 117 0.34 3.42 -9.75
CA SER A 117 1.61 4.13 -9.99
C SER A 117 2.36 3.68 -11.24
N VAL A 118 1.87 2.67 -11.97
CA VAL A 118 2.37 2.32 -13.32
C VAL A 118 2.25 3.51 -14.28
N VAL A 119 1.24 4.37 -14.08
CA VAL A 119 1.09 5.64 -14.79
C VAL A 119 1.29 6.77 -13.77
N PRO A 120 2.30 7.64 -13.93
CA PRO A 120 2.54 8.77 -13.03
C PRO A 120 1.28 9.60 -12.75
N GLY A 121 1.05 9.94 -11.48
CA GLY A 121 -0.09 10.72 -11.00
C GLY A 121 -1.45 9.99 -10.97
N MET A 122 -1.56 8.78 -11.56
CA MET A 122 -2.81 8.02 -11.56
C MET A 122 -3.23 7.57 -10.16
N ALA A 123 -2.28 7.33 -9.25
CA ALA A 123 -2.58 6.99 -7.86
C ALA A 123 -3.17 8.17 -7.06
N ASP A 124 -2.84 9.41 -7.46
CA ASP A 124 -3.24 10.64 -6.78
C ASP A 124 -4.54 11.23 -7.36
N HIS A 125 -4.78 10.99 -8.65
CA HIS A 125 -5.81 11.70 -9.41
C HIS A 125 -6.88 10.80 -10.04
N ALA A 126 -6.81 9.47 -9.88
CA ALA A 126 -7.80 8.56 -10.43
C ALA A 126 -8.44 7.62 -9.40
N PHE A 127 -9.67 7.22 -9.70
CA PHE A 127 -10.45 6.27 -8.93
C PHE A 127 -10.23 4.85 -9.46
N PRO A 128 -9.74 3.91 -8.65
CA PRO A 128 -9.75 2.50 -9.01
C PRO A 128 -11.18 1.94 -8.96
N LEU A 129 -11.37 0.71 -9.45
CA LEU A 129 -12.61 -0.05 -9.26
C LEU A 129 -12.31 -1.53 -8.98
N LYS A 130 -11.87 -1.84 -7.75
CA LYS A 130 -11.52 -3.21 -7.33
C LYS A 130 -12.22 -3.63 -6.03
N SER A 131 -12.58 -2.68 -5.17
CA SER A 131 -13.27 -2.94 -3.90
C SER A 131 -14.70 -2.37 -3.88
N GLU A 132 -15.53 -2.84 -2.94
CA GLU A 132 -16.84 -2.22 -2.66
C GLU A 132 -16.69 -0.74 -2.28
N GLY A 133 -15.65 -0.43 -1.49
CA GLY A 133 -15.31 0.94 -1.10
C GLY A 133 -14.94 1.81 -2.30
N ASP A 134 -14.18 1.29 -3.26
CA ASP A 134 -13.81 2.02 -4.47
C ASP A 134 -15.06 2.41 -5.27
N ALA A 135 -15.99 1.48 -5.45
CA ALA A 135 -17.23 1.72 -6.16
C ALA A 135 -18.12 2.76 -5.46
N MET A 136 -18.19 2.71 -4.13
CA MET A 136 -18.92 3.71 -3.34
C MET A 136 -18.30 5.10 -3.42
N VAL A 137 -16.98 5.19 -3.26
CA VAL A 137 -16.25 6.47 -3.36
C VAL A 137 -16.42 7.07 -4.76
N LEU A 138 -16.30 6.26 -5.81
CA LEU A 138 -16.52 6.70 -7.18
C LEU A 138 -17.96 7.19 -7.40
N ARG A 139 -18.96 6.42 -6.94
CA ARG A 139 -20.38 6.82 -7.00
C ARG A 139 -20.59 8.21 -6.38
N PHE A 140 -20.10 8.40 -5.17
CA PHE A 140 -20.25 9.68 -4.46
C PHE A 140 -19.50 10.81 -5.15
N HIS A 141 -18.29 10.56 -5.62
CA HIS A 141 -17.53 11.56 -6.36
C HIS A 141 -18.24 12.00 -7.65
N VAL A 142 -18.84 11.07 -8.40
CA VAL A 142 -19.64 11.39 -9.60
C VAL A 142 -20.81 12.29 -9.23
N MET A 143 -21.56 11.95 -8.18
CA MET A 143 -22.67 12.79 -7.69
C MET A 143 -22.19 14.18 -7.25
N GLU A 144 -21.05 14.24 -6.54
CA GLU A 144 -20.43 15.49 -6.12
C GLU A 144 -20.07 16.38 -7.31
N GLN A 145 -19.61 15.81 -8.43
CA GLN A 145 -19.30 16.61 -9.62
C GLN A 145 -20.55 17.23 -10.25
N LEU A 146 -21.69 16.55 -10.19
CA LEU A 146 -22.97 17.10 -10.65
C LEU A 146 -23.41 18.27 -9.76
N GLU A 147 -23.30 18.13 -8.44
CA GLU A 147 -23.57 19.22 -7.49
C GLU A 147 -22.64 20.41 -7.71
N LYS A 148 -21.35 20.16 -7.92
CA LYS A 148 -20.36 21.21 -8.24
C LYS A 148 -20.69 21.91 -9.55
N ALA A 149 -21.12 21.17 -10.58
CA ALA A 149 -21.51 21.74 -11.86
C ALA A 149 -22.76 22.63 -11.76
N GLU A 150 -23.75 22.25 -10.94
CA GLU A 150 -24.99 23.01 -10.76
C GLU A 150 -24.74 24.39 -10.15
N VAL A 151 -23.83 24.49 -9.18
CA VAL A 151 -23.51 25.74 -8.48
C VAL A 151 -22.31 26.50 -9.09
N CYS A 152 -21.76 26.02 -10.20
CA CYS A 152 -20.57 26.62 -10.83
C CYS A 152 -20.97 27.68 -11.85
N ASP A 153 -20.60 28.94 -11.60
CA ASP A 153 -20.87 30.05 -12.51
C ASP A 153 -20.00 30.04 -13.78
N ASP A 154 -18.76 29.56 -13.69
CA ASP A 154 -17.82 29.48 -14.82
C ASP A 154 -18.22 28.34 -15.79
N PRO A 155 -18.61 28.65 -17.04
CA PRO A 155 -18.99 27.64 -18.02
C PRO A 155 -17.87 26.66 -18.37
N GLU A 156 -16.61 27.09 -18.34
CA GLU A 156 -15.48 26.20 -18.64
C GLU A 156 -15.27 25.19 -17.52
N ARG A 157 -15.27 25.67 -16.27
CA ARG A 157 -15.13 24.81 -15.10
C ARG A 157 -16.34 23.88 -14.93
N ARG A 158 -17.55 24.34 -15.27
CA ARG A 158 -18.75 23.50 -15.32
C ARG A 158 -18.59 22.34 -16.31
N ARG A 159 -18.16 22.62 -17.55
CA ARG A 159 -17.87 21.56 -18.55
C ARG A 159 -16.82 20.58 -18.05
N TRP A 160 -15.81 21.06 -17.32
CA TRP A 160 -14.79 20.22 -16.71
C TRP A 160 -15.36 19.29 -15.62
N TYR A 161 -16.23 19.79 -14.72
CA TYR A 161 -16.95 18.95 -13.75
C TYR A 161 -17.80 17.87 -14.42
N LEU A 162 -18.40 18.17 -15.57
CA LEU A 162 -19.24 17.26 -16.34
C LEU A 162 -18.46 16.35 -17.31
N SER A 163 -17.12 16.30 -17.21
CA SER A 163 -16.24 15.50 -18.05
C SER A 163 -15.58 14.36 -17.28
N PHE A 164 -15.84 13.12 -17.72
CA PHE A 164 -15.43 11.88 -17.06
C PHE A 164 -14.56 11.05 -18.02
N VAL A 165 -13.36 10.67 -17.58
CA VAL A 165 -12.40 9.89 -18.38
C VAL A 165 -12.24 8.50 -17.78
N VAL A 166 -12.52 7.45 -18.55
CA VAL A 166 -12.34 6.05 -18.16
C VAL A 166 -11.16 5.45 -18.92
N VAL A 167 -10.13 5.04 -18.18
CA VAL A 167 -8.90 4.47 -18.74
C VAL A 167 -8.97 2.95 -18.70
N GLY A 168 -9.07 2.34 -19.89
CA GLY A 168 -9.12 0.89 -20.11
C GLY A 168 -10.41 0.46 -20.81
N GLY A 169 -10.29 -0.26 -21.94
CA GLY A 169 -11.41 -0.75 -22.74
C GLY A 169 -11.73 -2.24 -22.53
N GLY A 170 -11.34 -2.83 -21.40
CA GLY A 170 -11.76 -4.20 -21.03
C GLY A 170 -13.17 -4.21 -20.43
N PHE A 171 -13.65 -5.38 -19.98
CA PHE A 171 -14.99 -5.53 -19.38
C PHE A 171 -15.31 -4.45 -18.33
N THR A 172 -14.44 -4.29 -17.33
CA THR A 172 -14.67 -3.33 -16.24
C THR A 172 -14.76 -1.88 -16.71
N GLY A 173 -13.90 -1.48 -17.65
CA GLY A 173 -13.90 -0.11 -18.18
C GLY A 173 -15.12 0.20 -19.04
N VAL A 174 -15.55 -0.77 -19.85
CA VAL A 174 -16.77 -0.66 -20.64
C VAL A 174 -18.02 -0.58 -19.76
N GLU A 175 -18.12 -1.46 -18.77
CA GLU A 175 -19.27 -1.51 -17.85
C GLU A 175 -19.35 -0.24 -17.00
N VAL A 176 -18.23 0.24 -16.43
CA VAL A 176 -18.26 1.47 -15.60
C VAL A 176 -18.53 2.73 -16.43
N ALA A 177 -18.01 2.81 -17.67
CA ALA A 177 -18.33 3.92 -18.56
C ALA A 177 -19.82 3.97 -18.90
N GLY A 178 -20.42 2.81 -19.19
CA GLY A 178 -21.87 2.70 -19.41
C GLY A 178 -22.69 3.09 -18.18
N GLU A 179 -22.34 2.57 -17.01
CA GLU A 179 -23.07 2.82 -15.77
C GLU A 179 -22.96 4.26 -15.26
N ILE A 180 -21.80 4.91 -15.41
CA ILE A 180 -21.62 6.34 -15.10
C ILE A 180 -22.43 7.19 -16.08
N ASN A 181 -22.38 6.88 -17.38
CA ASN A 181 -23.14 7.60 -18.39
C ASN A 181 -24.65 7.52 -18.12
N ASP A 182 -25.16 6.33 -17.79
CA ASP A 182 -26.57 6.12 -17.42
C ASP A 182 -26.96 6.92 -16.18
N LEU A 183 -26.15 6.85 -15.12
CA LEU A 183 -26.39 7.57 -13.86
C LEU A 183 -26.51 9.07 -14.11
N ILE A 184 -25.53 9.65 -14.80
CA ILE A 184 -25.46 11.10 -15.01
C ILE A 184 -26.62 11.56 -15.90
N LYS A 185 -26.83 10.90 -17.05
CA LYS A 185 -27.89 11.28 -17.99
C LYS A 185 -29.29 11.14 -17.39
N ALA A 186 -29.52 10.09 -16.61
CA ALA A 186 -30.78 9.94 -15.89
C ALA A 186 -30.93 11.01 -14.81
N GLY A 187 -29.84 11.47 -14.21
CA GLY A 187 -29.81 12.47 -13.16
C GLY A 187 -29.97 13.92 -13.64
N THR A 188 -29.52 14.27 -14.86
CA THR A 188 -29.56 15.65 -15.36
C THR A 188 -30.95 16.29 -15.36
N ARG A 189 -32.03 15.49 -15.35
CA ARG A 189 -33.41 16.00 -15.26
C ARG A 189 -33.73 16.73 -13.94
N PHE A 190 -32.91 16.54 -12.90
CA PHE A 190 -33.07 17.14 -11.58
C PHE A 190 -32.18 18.38 -11.38
N TYR A 191 -31.35 18.70 -12.37
CA TYR A 191 -30.45 19.85 -12.38
C TYR A 191 -31.00 20.92 -13.34
N SER A 192 -30.77 22.19 -13.03
CA SER A 192 -31.36 23.31 -13.78
C SER A 192 -30.35 24.00 -14.70
N THR A 193 -29.06 23.84 -14.41
CA THR A 193 -27.99 24.65 -14.99
C THR A 193 -27.25 23.98 -16.16
N PHE A 194 -27.47 22.68 -16.35
CA PHE A 194 -26.91 21.88 -17.43
C PHE A 194 -27.85 20.76 -17.86
N THR A 195 -27.60 20.19 -19.04
CA THR A 195 -28.39 19.12 -19.64
C THR A 195 -27.53 17.89 -19.94
N ALA A 196 -28.16 16.79 -20.35
CA ALA A 196 -27.45 15.59 -20.79
C ALA A 196 -26.48 15.81 -21.97
N LYS A 197 -26.60 16.92 -22.72
CA LYS A 197 -25.68 17.26 -23.83
C LYS A 197 -24.35 17.86 -23.36
N ASP A 198 -24.32 18.40 -22.14
CA ASP A 198 -23.14 19.03 -21.56
C ASP A 198 -22.20 18.00 -20.90
N VAL A 199 -22.67 16.76 -20.75
CA VAL A 199 -21.96 15.66 -20.11
C VAL A 199 -21.12 14.91 -21.13
N THR A 200 -19.85 14.71 -20.81
CA THR A 200 -18.92 13.97 -21.67
C THR A 200 -18.34 12.78 -20.90
N VAL A 201 -18.57 11.57 -21.39
CA VAL A 201 -17.89 10.36 -20.90
C VAL A 201 -16.95 9.87 -21.99
N THR A 202 -15.66 9.82 -21.70
CA THR A 202 -14.62 9.39 -22.66
C THR A 202 -13.96 8.11 -22.19
N LEU A 203 -14.02 7.05 -22.99
CA LEU A 203 -13.32 5.79 -22.77
C LEU A 203 -12.04 5.75 -23.62
N VAL A 204 -10.90 5.59 -22.95
CA VAL A 204 -9.57 5.56 -23.56
C VAL A 204 -9.03 4.13 -23.53
N HIS A 205 -8.54 3.64 -24.67
CA HIS A 205 -7.92 2.33 -24.76
C HIS A 205 -6.68 2.32 -25.66
N SER A 206 -5.64 1.61 -25.21
CA SER A 206 -4.33 1.56 -25.88
C SER A 206 -4.30 0.75 -27.17
N ARG A 207 -5.40 0.09 -27.55
CA ARG A 207 -5.51 -0.74 -28.75
C ARG A 207 -6.66 -0.27 -29.61
N ASP A 208 -6.78 -0.85 -30.78
CA ASP A 208 -7.76 -0.53 -31.82
C ASP A 208 -9.20 -0.94 -31.48
N GLN A 209 -9.41 -1.76 -30.44
CA GLN A 209 -10.71 -2.35 -30.11
C GLN A 209 -10.93 -2.49 -28.61
N ILE A 210 -12.17 -2.24 -28.17
CA ILE A 210 -12.64 -2.57 -26.81
C ILE A 210 -13.00 -4.06 -26.69
N LEU A 211 -13.10 -4.55 -25.45
CA LEU A 211 -13.46 -5.92 -25.09
C LEU A 211 -12.66 -6.96 -25.90
N PRO A 212 -11.32 -6.93 -25.92
CA PRO A 212 -10.50 -7.78 -26.78
C PRO A 212 -10.76 -9.29 -26.63
N GLU A 213 -11.39 -9.70 -25.54
CA GLU A 213 -11.79 -11.07 -25.23
C GLU A 213 -13.07 -11.54 -25.96
N VAL A 214 -13.86 -10.60 -26.49
CA VAL A 214 -15.16 -10.82 -27.14
C VAL A 214 -14.98 -10.95 -28.66
N GLY A 215 -15.84 -11.73 -29.33
CA GLY A 215 -15.79 -11.90 -30.78
C GLY A 215 -15.96 -10.59 -31.58
N PRO A 216 -15.33 -10.44 -32.77
CA PRO A 216 -15.32 -9.19 -33.54
C PRO A 216 -16.69 -8.53 -33.75
N THR A 217 -17.72 -9.31 -34.12
CA THR A 217 -19.07 -8.79 -34.38
C THR A 217 -19.71 -8.16 -33.14
N LEU A 218 -19.55 -8.78 -31.97
CA LEU A 218 -20.13 -8.27 -30.72
C LEU A 218 -19.34 -7.07 -30.18
N ARG A 219 -18.02 -7.04 -30.38
CA ARG A 219 -17.18 -5.88 -30.05
C ARG A 219 -17.61 -4.64 -30.84
N GLU A 220 -17.79 -4.79 -32.14
CA GLU A 220 -18.19 -3.67 -33.01
C GLU A 220 -19.59 -3.17 -32.68
N PHE A 221 -20.51 -4.08 -32.35
CA PHE A 221 -21.84 -3.71 -31.85
C PHE A 221 -21.76 -2.93 -30.54
N ALA A 222 -20.98 -3.40 -29.56
CA ALA A 222 -20.79 -2.70 -28.29
C ALA A 222 -20.23 -1.29 -28.52
N ARG A 223 -19.20 -1.17 -29.37
CA ARG A 223 -18.58 0.10 -29.76
C ARG A 223 -19.61 1.07 -30.31
N THR A 224 -20.39 0.63 -31.31
CA THR A 224 -21.41 1.45 -31.98
C THR A 224 -22.49 1.89 -30.99
N LYS A 225 -23.03 0.97 -30.17
CA LYS A 225 -24.10 1.30 -29.22
C LYS A 225 -23.65 2.24 -28.11
N MET A 226 -22.45 2.07 -27.58
CA MET A 226 -21.93 3.00 -26.57
C MET A 226 -21.70 4.39 -27.15
N GLN A 227 -21.23 4.49 -28.41
CA GLN A 227 -21.10 5.79 -29.09
C GLN A 227 -22.47 6.46 -29.35
N GLU A 228 -23.48 5.69 -29.80
CA GLU A 228 -24.86 6.18 -29.91
C GLU A 228 -25.40 6.67 -28.55
N SER A 229 -25.04 5.99 -27.47
CA SER A 229 -25.35 6.38 -26.09
C SER A 229 -24.50 7.55 -25.57
N GLY A 230 -23.70 8.20 -26.41
CA GLY A 230 -22.93 9.42 -26.10
C GLY A 230 -21.58 9.21 -25.41
N ILE A 231 -21.04 7.98 -25.43
CA ILE A 231 -19.70 7.70 -24.90
C ILE A 231 -18.67 7.92 -26.02
N HIS A 232 -17.76 8.86 -25.80
CA HIS A 232 -16.65 9.11 -26.70
C HIS A 232 -15.59 8.02 -26.54
N MET A 233 -15.07 7.49 -27.64
CA MET A 233 -14.06 6.44 -27.61
C MET A 233 -12.78 6.92 -28.26
N ILE A 234 -11.67 6.83 -27.53
CA ILE A 234 -10.33 7.13 -28.02
C ILE A 234 -9.53 5.83 -27.96
N LEU A 235 -9.34 5.24 -29.14
CA LEU A 235 -8.64 3.97 -29.34
C LEU A 235 -7.22 4.23 -29.84
N ASN A 236 -6.35 3.23 -29.74
CA ASN A 236 -4.91 3.37 -30.00
C ASN A 236 -4.24 4.51 -29.20
N ALA A 237 -4.80 4.85 -28.04
CA ALA A 237 -4.32 5.92 -27.19
C ALA A 237 -3.94 5.37 -25.81
N ARG A 238 -2.69 5.60 -25.42
CA ARG A 238 -2.18 5.20 -24.11
C ARG A 238 -2.09 6.42 -23.20
N ALA A 239 -2.67 6.32 -22.01
CA ALA A 239 -2.46 7.28 -20.93
C ALA A 239 -1.00 7.19 -20.44
N VAL A 240 -0.32 8.34 -20.33
CA VAL A 240 1.09 8.44 -19.90
C VAL A 240 1.26 9.18 -18.58
N SER A 241 0.33 10.08 -18.24
CA SER A 241 0.28 10.74 -16.94
C SER A 241 -1.16 11.08 -16.58
N ALA A 242 -1.44 11.29 -15.29
CA ALA A 242 -2.68 11.88 -14.81
C ALA A 242 -2.35 13.05 -13.87
N THR A 243 -3.18 14.08 -13.90
CA THR A 243 -3.05 15.28 -13.08
C THR A 243 -4.41 15.62 -12.47
N ALA A 244 -4.44 16.64 -11.60
CA ALA A 244 -5.70 17.16 -11.08
C ALA A 244 -6.65 17.69 -12.18
N GLU A 245 -6.16 17.96 -13.39
CA GLU A 245 -6.95 18.49 -14.50
C GLU A 245 -7.48 17.42 -15.47
N GLY A 246 -6.90 16.20 -15.47
CA GLY A 246 -7.27 15.12 -16.38
C GLY A 246 -6.15 14.13 -16.70
N VAL A 247 -6.21 13.51 -17.88
CA VAL A 247 -5.27 12.46 -18.33
C VAL A 247 -4.50 12.92 -19.57
N GLU A 248 -3.19 12.81 -19.53
CA GLU A 248 -2.32 13.03 -20.69
C GLU A 248 -2.14 11.72 -21.48
N LEU A 249 -2.24 11.81 -22.79
CA LEU A 249 -2.03 10.71 -23.72
C LEU A 249 -0.62 10.74 -24.32
N HIS A 250 -0.19 9.60 -24.86
CA HIS A 250 1.15 9.43 -25.43
C HIS A 250 1.50 10.34 -26.62
N ASP A 251 0.50 10.94 -27.27
CA ASP A 251 0.64 11.90 -28.37
C ASP A 251 0.68 13.36 -27.86
N GLY A 252 0.69 13.56 -26.54
CA GLY A 252 0.68 14.88 -25.89
C GLY A 252 -0.72 15.47 -25.73
N GLN A 253 -1.78 14.80 -26.18
CA GLN A 253 -3.15 15.29 -25.97
C GLN A 253 -3.54 15.20 -24.49
N MET A 254 -4.02 16.31 -23.92
CA MET A 254 -4.61 16.33 -22.57
C MET A 254 -6.13 16.18 -22.64
N LEU A 255 -6.64 15.07 -22.12
CA LEU A 255 -8.07 14.84 -21.91
C LEU A 255 -8.49 15.44 -20.57
N ARG A 256 -9.08 16.63 -20.61
CA ARG A 256 -9.53 17.33 -19.40
C ARG A 256 -10.81 16.68 -18.84
N GLY A 257 -10.85 16.48 -17.52
CA GLY A 257 -12.04 16.02 -16.83
C GLY A 257 -11.85 15.95 -15.33
N ALA A 258 -12.90 16.26 -14.58
CA ALA A 258 -12.88 16.25 -13.12
C ALA A 258 -12.80 14.85 -12.52
N THR A 259 -13.17 13.82 -13.29
CA THR A 259 -13.15 12.44 -12.83
C THR A 259 -12.34 11.58 -13.78
N VAL A 260 -11.32 10.92 -13.24
CA VAL A 260 -10.55 9.88 -13.94
C VAL A 260 -10.82 8.54 -13.27
N VAL A 261 -11.30 7.56 -14.03
CA VAL A 261 -11.50 6.18 -13.56
C VAL A 261 -10.43 5.29 -14.17
N CYS A 262 -9.65 4.61 -13.35
CA CYS A 262 -8.58 3.72 -13.79
C CYS A 262 -9.00 2.25 -13.63
N THR A 263 -9.12 1.55 -14.76
CA THR A 263 -9.43 0.10 -14.77
C THR A 263 -8.25 -0.75 -15.27
N ILE A 264 -7.06 -0.16 -15.36
CA ILE A 264 -5.82 -0.81 -15.76
C ILE A 264 -4.88 -0.99 -14.56
N GLY A 265 -3.66 -1.50 -14.80
CA GLY A 265 -2.64 -1.62 -13.75
C GLY A 265 -2.75 -2.87 -12.89
N ASN A 266 -3.40 -3.93 -13.38
CA ASN A 266 -3.34 -5.24 -12.72
C ASN A 266 -1.88 -5.69 -12.59
N THR A 267 -1.47 -6.01 -11.38
CA THR A 267 -0.13 -6.51 -11.06
C THR A 267 -0.20 -7.75 -10.17
N ALA A 268 0.91 -8.45 -10.06
CA ALA A 268 1.05 -9.56 -9.14
C ALA A 268 1.02 -9.05 -7.68
N PRO A 269 0.27 -9.70 -6.77
CA PRO A 269 0.36 -9.41 -5.34
C PRO A 269 1.80 -9.59 -4.83
N LEU A 270 2.22 -8.81 -3.83
CA LEU A 270 3.58 -8.89 -3.25
C LEU A 270 3.94 -10.31 -2.79
N LEU A 271 2.97 -11.05 -2.26
CA LEU A 271 3.15 -12.44 -1.86
C LEU A 271 3.62 -13.31 -3.04
N VAL A 272 3.00 -13.15 -4.21
CA VAL A 272 3.38 -13.87 -5.44
C VAL A 272 4.75 -13.42 -5.92
N HIS A 273 5.03 -12.12 -5.87
CA HIS A 273 6.32 -11.58 -6.28
C HIS A 273 7.48 -12.17 -5.46
N ARG A 274 7.30 -12.35 -4.14
CA ARG A 274 8.34 -12.86 -3.21
C ARG A 274 8.60 -14.36 -3.30
N LEU A 275 7.69 -15.16 -3.85
CA LEU A 275 7.88 -16.62 -3.93
C LEU A 275 9.00 -16.99 -4.91
N GLU A 276 9.99 -17.77 -4.49
CA GLU A 276 11.10 -18.18 -5.35
C GLU A 276 10.74 -19.36 -6.26
N VAL A 277 9.79 -19.13 -7.17
CA VAL A 277 9.30 -20.11 -8.14
C VAL A 277 9.19 -19.48 -9.54
N PRO A 278 9.19 -20.28 -10.62
CA PRO A 278 9.09 -19.77 -11.98
C PRO A 278 7.81 -18.93 -12.20
N LYS A 279 7.97 -17.77 -12.84
CA LYS A 279 6.90 -16.83 -13.15
C LYS A 279 7.02 -16.31 -14.57
N GLU A 280 5.90 -15.95 -15.16
CA GLU A 280 5.85 -15.25 -16.45
C GLU A 280 4.88 -14.08 -16.35
N ARG A 281 5.36 -12.87 -16.72
CA ARG A 281 4.61 -11.61 -16.61
C ARG A 281 3.97 -11.40 -15.23
N GLY A 282 4.70 -11.77 -14.17
CA GLY A 282 4.26 -11.67 -12.77
C GLY A 282 3.33 -12.77 -12.28
N ARG A 283 2.87 -13.70 -13.13
CA ARG A 283 2.00 -14.83 -12.73
C ARG A 283 2.82 -16.10 -12.50
N LEU A 284 2.36 -16.94 -11.58
CA LEU A 284 3.00 -18.22 -11.25
C LEU A 284 2.84 -19.21 -12.41
N LEU A 285 3.94 -19.80 -12.87
CA LEU A 285 3.87 -20.87 -13.87
C LEU A 285 3.41 -22.16 -13.21
N THR A 286 2.40 -22.80 -13.80
CA THR A 286 1.88 -24.08 -13.32
C THR A 286 2.14 -25.20 -14.32
N ASP A 287 2.09 -26.43 -13.82
CA ASP A 287 1.86 -27.62 -14.62
C ASP A 287 0.38 -27.69 -15.07
N PRO A 288 0.03 -28.56 -16.03
CA PRO A 288 -1.34 -28.66 -16.53
C PRO A 288 -2.38 -28.96 -15.44
N ASP A 289 -2.00 -29.59 -14.34
CA ASP A 289 -2.87 -29.90 -13.20
C ASP A 289 -3.03 -28.74 -12.19
N MET A 290 -2.43 -27.58 -12.50
CA MET A 290 -2.37 -26.34 -11.70
C MET A 290 -1.43 -26.37 -10.49
N ARG A 291 -0.56 -27.38 -10.37
CA ARG A 291 0.54 -27.36 -9.41
C ARG A 291 1.57 -26.31 -9.82
N VAL A 292 2.11 -25.55 -8.86
CA VAL A 292 3.17 -24.57 -9.15
C VAL A 292 4.44 -25.32 -9.53
N ARG A 293 5.06 -24.93 -10.65
CA ARG A 293 6.30 -25.59 -11.10
C ARG A 293 7.39 -25.46 -10.05
N GLY A 294 8.03 -26.57 -9.72
CA GLY A 294 9.06 -26.63 -8.68
C GLY A 294 8.53 -26.82 -7.25
N ALA A 295 7.22 -26.99 -7.05
CA ALA A 295 6.63 -27.28 -5.75
C ALA A 295 5.69 -28.50 -5.82
N SER A 296 5.75 -29.41 -4.85
CA SER A 296 4.96 -30.65 -4.86
C SER A 296 3.55 -30.47 -4.25
N ASN A 297 3.41 -29.54 -3.31
CA ASN A 297 2.20 -29.33 -2.52
C ASN A 297 1.61 -27.91 -2.60
N LEU A 298 2.12 -27.07 -3.51
CA LEU A 298 1.61 -25.74 -3.78
C LEU A 298 0.83 -25.71 -5.11
N TRP A 299 -0.36 -25.14 -5.08
CA TRP A 299 -1.26 -24.97 -6.22
C TRP A 299 -1.51 -23.49 -6.46
N ALA A 300 -1.66 -23.07 -7.72
CA ALA A 300 -2.02 -21.69 -8.05
C ALA A 300 -3.21 -21.65 -9.01
N VAL A 301 -4.19 -20.80 -8.74
CA VAL A 301 -5.45 -20.69 -9.48
C VAL A 301 -5.90 -19.24 -9.62
N GLY A 302 -6.77 -18.98 -10.61
CA GLY A 302 -7.26 -17.64 -10.91
C GLY A 302 -6.14 -16.73 -11.45
N ASP A 303 -6.31 -15.43 -11.27
CA ASP A 303 -5.50 -14.42 -11.97
C ASP A 303 -4.01 -14.39 -11.55
N CYS A 304 -3.66 -15.01 -10.41
CA CYS A 304 -2.27 -15.10 -9.94
C CYS A 304 -1.46 -16.19 -10.66
N ALA A 305 -2.12 -17.04 -11.45
CA ALA A 305 -1.53 -18.21 -12.09
C ALA A 305 -1.58 -18.11 -13.63
N GLN A 306 -0.58 -18.70 -14.27
CA GLN A 306 -0.56 -18.92 -15.70
C GLN A 306 -0.83 -20.41 -15.99
N ILE A 307 -2.10 -20.70 -16.29
CA ILE A 307 -2.61 -22.05 -16.45
C ILE A 307 -2.94 -22.29 -17.93
N VAL A 308 -2.30 -23.28 -18.53
CA VAL A 308 -2.63 -23.73 -19.89
C VAL A 308 -3.88 -24.59 -19.83
N ASN A 309 -4.89 -24.26 -20.63
CA ASN A 309 -6.14 -24.99 -20.70
C ASN A 309 -6.00 -26.17 -21.67
N ALA A 310 -6.26 -27.39 -21.21
CA ALA A 310 -6.18 -28.59 -22.03
C ALA A 310 -7.23 -28.64 -23.15
N TYR A 311 -8.25 -27.75 -23.11
CA TYR A 311 -9.26 -27.65 -24.16
C TYR A 311 -8.72 -27.11 -25.49
N ASP A 312 -7.88 -26.07 -25.45
CA ASP A 312 -7.41 -25.33 -26.63
C ASP A 312 -5.88 -25.15 -26.66
N GLY A 313 -5.17 -25.60 -25.62
CA GLY A 313 -3.72 -25.43 -25.48
C GLY A 313 -3.28 -23.99 -25.19
N GLN A 314 -4.22 -23.07 -24.99
CA GLN A 314 -3.94 -21.66 -24.76
C GLN A 314 -3.88 -21.35 -23.27
N VAL A 315 -3.27 -20.22 -22.93
CA VAL A 315 -3.30 -19.70 -21.56
C VAL A 315 -4.73 -19.28 -21.21
N SER A 316 -5.22 -19.77 -20.07
CA SER A 316 -6.55 -19.44 -19.55
C SER A 316 -6.69 -17.93 -19.33
N PRO A 317 -7.79 -17.30 -19.78
CA PRO A 317 -8.04 -15.89 -19.54
C PRO A 317 -8.38 -15.62 -18.06
N THR A 318 -8.06 -14.43 -17.57
CA THR A 318 -8.27 -13.97 -16.18
C THR A 318 -9.71 -13.54 -15.95
N THR A 319 -10.64 -14.50 -16.00
CA THR A 319 -12.08 -14.24 -15.81
C THR A 319 -12.61 -15.02 -14.61
N GLY A 320 -13.69 -14.49 -14.00
CA GLY A 320 -14.35 -15.15 -12.87
C GLY A 320 -14.82 -16.59 -13.23
N GLN A 321 -15.25 -16.83 -14.46
CA GLN A 321 -15.69 -18.15 -14.90
C GLN A 321 -14.55 -19.19 -14.87
N PHE A 322 -13.37 -18.82 -15.37
CA PHE A 322 -12.18 -19.68 -15.31
C PHE A 322 -11.72 -19.84 -13.86
N ALA A 323 -11.66 -18.77 -13.09
CA ALA A 323 -11.27 -18.81 -11.67
C ALA A 323 -12.15 -19.79 -10.87
N GLU A 324 -13.48 -19.74 -11.02
CA GLU A 324 -14.39 -20.67 -10.35
C GLU A 324 -14.14 -22.13 -10.72
N ARG A 325 -13.87 -22.40 -12.01
CA ARG A 325 -13.65 -23.76 -12.53
C ARG A 325 -12.29 -24.30 -12.13
N GLN A 326 -11.25 -23.48 -12.18
CA GLN A 326 -9.91 -23.80 -11.68
C GLN A 326 -9.95 -24.11 -10.19
N GLY A 327 -10.64 -23.29 -9.39
CA GLY A 327 -10.80 -23.55 -7.95
C GLY A 327 -11.44 -24.91 -7.66
N ARG A 328 -12.50 -25.28 -8.41
CA ARG A 328 -13.12 -26.60 -8.29
C ARG A 328 -12.17 -27.74 -8.71
N GLN A 329 -11.52 -27.62 -9.87
CA GLN A 329 -10.62 -28.66 -10.38
C GLN A 329 -9.38 -28.83 -9.49
N ALA A 330 -8.85 -27.75 -8.91
CA ALA A 330 -7.74 -27.80 -7.97
C ALA A 330 -8.12 -28.55 -6.70
N ALA A 331 -9.33 -28.33 -6.18
CA ALA A 331 -9.85 -29.12 -5.06
C ALA A 331 -9.91 -30.63 -5.39
N GLU A 332 -10.36 -30.99 -6.59
CA GLU A 332 -10.40 -32.39 -7.06
C GLU A 332 -8.98 -32.98 -7.19
N ASN A 333 -8.01 -32.21 -7.69
CA ASN A 333 -6.60 -32.65 -7.79
C ASN A 333 -5.91 -32.77 -6.42
N ILE A 334 -6.23 -31.89 -5.47
CA ILE A 334 -5.73 -32.01 -4.09
C ILE A 334 -6.26 -33.28 -3.43
N ILE A 335 -7.55 -33.60 -3.63
CA ILE A 335 -8.14 -34.84 -3.10
C ILE A 335 -7.44 -36.07 -3.70
N ARG A 336 -7.20 -36.06 -5.01
CA ARG A 336 -6.43 -37.12 -5.70
C ARG A 336 -5.03 -37.27 -5.12
N ALA A 337 -4.31 -36.16 -4.95
CA ALA A 337 -2.98 -36.15 -4.37
C ALA A 337 -2.96 -36.71 -2.93
N LEU A 338 -3.95 -36.34 -2.11
CA LEU A 338 -4.12 -36.88 -0.75
C LEU A 338 -4.41 -38.39 -0.73
N GLN A 339 -5.01 -38.92 -1.80
CA GLN A 339 -5.32 -40.34 -1.98
C GLN A 339 -4.21 -41.12 -2.68
N GLY A 340 -3.13 -40.46 -3.11
CA GLY A 340 -2.07 -41.07 -3.92
C GLY A 340 -2.49 -41.36 -5.36
N GLU A 341 -3.58 -40.76 -5.85
CA GLU A 341 -4.05 -40.87 -7.23
C GLU A 341 -3.37 -39.85 -8.14
N SER A 342 -3.23 -40.18 -9.43
CA SER A 342 -2.79 -39.25 -10.46
C SER A 342 -3.76 -38.07 -10.62
N THR A 343 -3.19 -36.87 -10.69
CA THR A 343 -3.93 -35.62 -10.93
C THR A 343 -4.32 -35.47 -12.40
N ARG A 344 -5.25 -34.56 -12.68
CA ARG A 344 -5.79 -34.34 -14.03
C ARG A 344 -5.49 -32.94 -14.53
N PRO A 345 -5.22 -32.75 -15.83
CA PRO A 345 -5.03 -31.44 -16.40
C PRO A 345 -6.31 -30.60 -16.30
N PHE A 346 -6.16 -29.29 -16.17
CA PHE A 346 -7.28 -28.35 -16.19
C PHE A 346 -7.91 -28.32 -17.58
N PHE A 347 -9.20 -28.65 -17.63
CA PHE A 347 -9.99 -28.64 -18.85
C PHE A 347 -11.25 -27.82 -18.60
N PHE A 348 -11.44 -26.76 -19.38
CA PHE A 348 -12.67 -26.00 -19.35
C PHE A 348 -13.02 -25.43 -20.73
N LYS A 349 -14.21 -25.80 -21.22
CA LYS A 349 -14.82 -25.17 -22.38
C LYS A 349 -15.67 -23.97 -21.93
N PRO A 350 -15.31 -22.72 -22.27
CA PRO A 350 -16.09 -21.56 -21.90
C PRO A 350 -17.50 -21.65 -22.50
N LEU A 351 -18.51 -21.32 -21.70
CA LEU A 351 -19.91 -21.39 -22.11
C LEU A 351 -20.37 -20.15 -22.89
N GLY A 352 -19.56 -19.08 -22.88
CA GLY A 352 -19.96 -17.79 -23.39
C GLY A 352 -19.43 -16.61 -22.57
N GLN A 353 -19.70 -15.40 -23.06
CA GLN A 353 -19.32 -14.13 -22.45
C GLN A 353 -20.49 -13.16 -22.47
N LEU A 354 -20.54 -12.27 -21.47
CA LEU A 354 -21.63 -11.34 -21.20
C LEU A 354 -21.03 -10.03 -20.72
N CYS A 355 -21.39 -8.89 -21.33
CA CYS A 355 -20.92 -7.57 -20.92
C CYS A 355 -22.05 -6.55 -21.00
N GLY A 356 -22.30 -5.83 -19.91
CA GLY A 356 -23.22 -4.70 -19.90
C GLY A 356 -22.57 -3.48 -20.58
N ILE A 357 -23.35 -2.71 -21.33
CA ILE A 357 -22.84 -1.54 -22.09
C ILE A 357 -23.62 -0.25 -21.81
N GLY A 358 -24.40 -0.21 -20.72
CA GLY A 358 -25.30 0.89 -20.38
C GLY A 358 -26.64 0.86 -21.14
N GLU A 359 -27.53 1.79 -20.82
CA GLU A 359 -28.88 2.02 -21.36
C GLU A 359 -29.76 0.75 -21.45
N ARG A 360 -29.66 -0.14 -20.46
CA ARG A 360 -30.35 -1.45 -20.48
C ARG A 360 -30.00 -2.30 -21.71
N LYS A 361 -28.77 -2.17 -22.21
CA LYS A 361 -28.21 -2.95 -23.32
C LYS A 361 -27.02 -3.77 -22.83
N ALA A 362 -26.83 -4.93 -23.45
CA ALA A 362 -25.65 -5.77 -23.24
C ALA A 362 -25.24 -6.44 -24.54
N VAL A 363 -24.05 -7.04 -24.54
CA VAL A 363 -23.61 -7.99 -25.55
C VAL A 363 -23.41 -9.36 -24.91
N ALA A 364 -23.89 -10.40 -25.59
CA ALA A 364 -23.90 -11.75 -25.07
C ALA A 364 -23.54 -12.74 -26.17
N GLU A 365 -22.63 -13.66 -25.86
CA GLU A 365 -22.40 -14.88 -26.63
C GLU A 365 -22.59 -16.06 -25.69
N ILE A 366 -23.54 -16.95 -25.94
CA ILE A 366 -23.76 -18.16 -25.12
C ILE A 366 -23.91 -19.36 -26.05
N LEU A 367 -23.10 -20.40 -25.83
CA LEU A 367 -23.13 -21.64 -26.62
C LEU A 367 -23.09 -21.40 -28.15
N GLY A 368 -22.39 -20.34 -28.59
CA GLY A 368 -22.30 -19.94 -29.99
C GLY A 368 -23.45 -19.05 -30.49
N VAL A 369 -24.50 -18.85 -29.70
CA VAL A 369 -25.60 -17.92 -30.01
C VAL A 369 -25.19 -16.51 -29.58
N ARG A 370 -25.24 -15.56 -30.50
CA ARG A 370 -24.94 -14.14 -30.26
C ARG A 370 -26.24 -13.37 -30.09
N LEU A 371 -26.35 -12.65 -28.97
CA LEU A 371 -27.46 -11.78 -28.64
C LEU A 371 -26.93 -10.39 -28.32
N SER A 372 -27.70 -9.36 -28.64
CA SER A 372 -27.32 -7.98 -28.36
C SER A 372 -28.53 -7.11 -27.97
N GLY A 373 -28.25 -5.96 -27.35
CA GLY A 373 -29.27 -5.00 -26.93
C GLY A 373 -30.06 -5.46 -25.71
N PHE A 374 -31.36 -5.15 -25.68
CA PHE A 374 -32.23 -5.42 -24.54
C PHE A 374 -32.40 -6.93 -24.21
N PRO A 375 -32.61 -7.85 -25.18
CA PRO A 375 -32.67 -9.28 -24.87
C PRO A 375 -31.38 -9.83 -24.26
N ALA A 376 -30.23 -9.35 -24.74
CA ALA A 376 -28.93 -9.70 -24.15
C ALA A 376 -28.77 -9.15 -22.74
N TRP A 377 -29.28 -7.94 -22.47
CA TRP A 377 -29.26 -7.34 -21.14
C TRP A 377 -30.13 -8.10 -20.14
N TRP A 378 -31.33 -8.52 -20.56
CA TRP A 378 -32.19 -9.37 -19.73
C TRP A 378 -31.54 -10.72 -19.41
N LEU A 379 -30.92 -11.33 -20.42
CA LEU A 379 -30.16 -12.58 -20.25
C LEU A 379 -28.95 -12.38 -19.33
N TRP A 380 -28.22 -11.26 -19.47
CA TRP A 380 -27.11 -10.87 -18.62
C TRP A 380 -27.57 -10.80 -17.15
N ARG A 381 -28.65 -10.06 -16.86
CA ARG A 381 -29.23 -9.96 -15.51
C ARG A 381 -29.61 -11.33 -14.96
N THR A 382 -30.31 -12.13 -15.76
CA THR A 382 -30.73 -13.49 -15.37
C THR A 382 -29.53 -14.38 -15.02
N VAL A 383 -28.49 -14.40 -15.85
CA VAL A 383 -27.31 -15.23 -15.62
C VAL A 383 -26.55 -14.78 -14.37
N TYR A 384 -26.36 -13.48 -14.16
CA TYR A 384 -25.65 -12.99 -12.98
C TYR A 384 -26.45 -13.16 -11.69
N LEU A 385 -27.78 -13.05 -11.75
CA LEU A 385 -28.65 -13.41 -10.64
C LEU A 385 -28.48 -14.89 -10.25
N LEU A 386 -28.49 -15.80 -11.24
CA LEU A 386 -28.30 -17.23 -10.99
C LEU A 386 -26.89 -17.56 -10.49
N LYS A 387 -25.86 -16.81 -10.93
CA LYS A 387 -24.47 -16.97 -10.50
C LYS A 387 -24.17 -16.36 -9.14
N SER A 388 -24.95 -15.39 -8.68
CA SER A 388 -24.76 -14.79 -7.36
C SER A 388 -24.72 -15.89 -6.28
N PRO A 389 -23.72 -15.90 -5.40
CA PRO A 389 -23.41 -17.07 -4.61
C PRO A 389 -24.32 -17.26 -3.38
N SER A 390 -25.14 -16.25 -3.03
CA SER A 390 -26.04 -16.27 -1.87
C SER A 390 -27.49 -16.00 -2.28
N TRP A 391 -28.42 -16.81 -1.78
CA TRP A 391 -29.85 -16.63 -2.02
C TRP A 391 -30.37 -15.27 -1.51
N SER A 392 -29.94 -14.84 -0.33
CA SER A 392 -30.35 -13.53 0.21
C SER A 392 -29.86 -12.37 -0.66
N ARG A 393 -28.67 -12.50 -1.25
CA ARG A 393 -28.12 -11.50 -2.18
C ARG A 393 -28.87 -11.51 -3.51
N ARG A 394 -29.27 -12.68 -4.01
CA ARG A 394 -30.13 -12.77 -5.21
C ARG A 394 -31.44 -12.00 -5.03
N VAL A 395 -32.14 -12.20 -3.91
CA VAL A 395 -33.39 -11.48 -3.64
C VAL A 395 -33.16 -9.96 -3.60
N LYS A 396 -32.08 -9.50 -2.95
CA LYS A 396 -31.71 -8.08 -2.91
C LYS A 396 -31.44 -7.52 -4.31
N ILE A 397 -30.59 -8.18 -5.10
CA ILE A 397 -30.27 -7.77 -6.47
C ILE A 397 -31.54 -7.72 -7.34
N ALA A 398 -32.38 -8.75 -7.24
CA ALA A 398 -33.65 -8.77 -7.98
C ALA A 398 -34.56 -7.60 -7.58
N PHE A 399 -34.66 -7.32 -6.28
CA PHE A 399 -35.45 -6.19 -5.77
C PHE A 399 -34.88 -4.85 -6.24
N ASP A 400 -33.57 -4.62 -6.12
CA ASP A 400 -32.90 -3.39 -6.58
C ASP A 400 -33.16 -3.15 -8.07
N TRP A 401 -32.96 -4.19 -8.90
CA TRP A 401 -33.22 -4.13 -10.34
C TRP A 401 -34.69 -3.91 -10.69
N THR A 402 -35.63 -4.51 -9.95
CA THR A 402 -37.05 -4.24 -10.13
C THR A 402 -37.39 -2.81 -9.72
N TRP A 403 -36.83 -2.31 -8.63
CA TRP A 403 -37.05 -0.95 -8.13
C TRP A 403 -36.54 0.10 -9.14
N GLU A 404 -35.36 -0.11 -9.71
CA GLU A 404 -34.77 0.74 -10.74
C GLU A 404 -35.61 0.82 -12.03
N LEU A 405 -36.48 -0.16 -12.31
CA LEU A 405 -37.39 -0.07 -13.46
C LEU A 405 -38.48 0.99 -13.27
N PHE A 406 -38.92 1.22 -12.03
CA PHE A 406 -40.03 2.10 -11.70
C PHE A 406 -39.59 3.44 -11.09
N PHE A 407 -38.42 3.49 -10.46
CA PHE A 407 -37.92 4.67 -9.75
C PHE A 407 -36.54 5.09 -10.28
N PRO A 408 -36.24 6.41 -10.31
CA PRO A 408 -34.91 6.89 -10.67
C PRO A 408 -33.88 6.41 -9.65
N ARG A 409 -32.62 6.32 -10.09
CA ARG A 409 -31.48 6.01 -9.22
C ARG A 409 -31.33 7.11 -8.16
N ASP A 410 -30.95 6.71 -6.96
CA ASP A 410 -30.76 7.63 -5.84
C ASP A 410 -29.50 8.47 -6.02
N LEU A 411 -29.69 9.79 -6.16
CA LEU A 411 -28.64 10.79 -6.33
C LEU A 411 -28.15 11.38 -5.00
N ALA A 412 -28.65 10.90 -3.86
CA ALA A 412 -28.19 11.35 -2.56
C ALA A 412 -26.67 11.18 -2.44
N HIS A 413 -26.00 12.29 -2.17
CA HIS A 413 -24.57 12.38 -1.93
C HIS A 413 -24.30 12.57 -0.43
N PRO A 414 -24.32 11.50 0.40
CA PRO A 414 -23.84 11.59 1.75
C PRO A 414 -22.34 11.86 1.69
N ARG A 415 -21.91 13.03 2.18
CA ARG A 415 -20.48 13.31 2.34
C ARG A 415 -19.90 12.25 3.26
N VAL A 416 -19.05 11.37 2.71
CA VAL A 416 -18.25 10.42 3.48
C VAL A 416 -17.06 11.18 4.10
N ASN A 417 -17.35 12.29 4.75
CA ASN A 417 -16.40 12.85 5.70
C ASN A 417 -16.40 11.86 6.85
N GLN A 418 -15.31 11.13 7.00
CA GLN A 418 -15.05 10.51 8.29
C GLN A 418 -15.05 11.64 9.29
N THR A 419 -15.97 11.62 10.26
CA THR A 419 -15.92 12.49 11.44
C THR A 419 -14.46 12.62 11.84
N GLU A 420 -13.96 13.86 11.90
CA GLU A 420 -12.53 14.17 11.84
C GLU A 420 -11.68 13.12 12.59
N ARG A 421 -10.77 12.44 11.86
CA ARG A 421 -9.84 11.43 12.43
C ARG A 421 -8.86 12.04 13.45
N ILE A 422 -8.86 13.36 13.53
CA ILE A 422 -8.32 14.14 14.63
C ILE A 422 -9.49 14.44 15.56
N ALA A 423 -9.63 13.64 16.61
CA ALA A 423 -10.69 13.80 17.59
C ALA A 423 -10.13 14.38 18.89
N ARG A 424 -10.97 15.01 19.70
CA ARG A 424 -10.66 15.24 21.12
C ARG A 424 -11.18 14.08 21.94
N ALA A 425 -10.35 13.59 22.87
CA ALA A 425 -10.74 12.59 23.83
C ALA A 425 -10.55 13.10 25.26
N HIS A 426 -11.56 12.86 26.09
CA HIS A 426 -11.61 13.21 27.49
C HIS A 426 -11.38 11.98 28.36
N TYR A 427 -10.49 12.11 29.35
CA TYR A 427 -10.19 11.07 30.33
C TYR A 427 -10.30 11.62 31.75
N ARG A 428 -10.92 10.85 32.64
CA ARG A 428 -11.03 11.19 34.07
C ARG A 428 -9.79 10.74 34.84
N PRO A 429 -9.50 11.32 36.02
CA PRO A 429 -8.44 10.83 36.89
C PRO A 429 -8.56 9.32 37.14
N GLY A 430 -7.49 8.57 36.86
CA GLY A 430 -7.42 7.12 37.00
C GLY A 430 -7.68 6.33 35.72
N ASP A 431 -8.24 6.94 34.66
CA ASP A 431 -8.54 6.25 33.41
C ASP A 431 -7.27 5.80 32.70
N LEU A 432 -7.27 4.56 32.20
CA LEU A 432 -6.18 4.04 31.39
C LEU A 432 -6.42 4.41 29.92
N ILE A 433 -5.51 5.19 29.34
CA ILE A 433 -5.60 5.63 27.94
C ILE A 433 -5.20 4.48 27.00
N PHE A 434 -4.14 3.75 27.34
CA PHE A 434 -3.77 2.47 26.73
C PHE A 434 -2.84 1.69 27.67
N ALA A 435 -2.81 0.37 27.50
CA ALA A 435 -1.97 -0.52 28.28
C ALA A 435 -0.68 -0.91 27.54
N GLU A 436 0.34 -1.26 28.32
CA GLU A 436 1.55 -1.93 27.81
C GLU A 436 1.17 -3.24 27.10
N GLY A 437 1.72 -3.44 25.90
CA GLY A 437 1.45 -4.60 25.05
C GLY A 437 0.28 -4.43 24.06
N GLU A 438 -0.50 -3.34 24.14
CA GLU A 438 -1.56 -3.06 23.17
C GLU A 438 -1.00 -2.62 21.81
N PRO A 439 -1.70 -2.88 20.69
CA PRO A 439 -1.30 -2.38 19.39
C PRO A 439 -1.39 -0.84 19.34
N ALA A 440 -0.39 -0.19 18.75
CA ALA A 440 -0.39 1.25 18.59
C ALA A 440 -1.26 1.68 17.41
N MET A 441 -2.43 2.25 17.72
CA MET A 441 -3.41 2.70 16.72
C MET A 441 -3.44 4.22 16.55
N SER A 442 -3.01 4.96 17.57
CA SER A 442 -3.15 6.42 17.62
C SER A 442 -1.99 7.11 18.33
N PHE A 443 -1.69 8.32 17.89
CA PHE A 443 -0.83 9.32 18.50
C PHE A 443 -1.71 10.30 19.31
N TYR A 444 -1.19 10.81 20.43
CA TYR A 444 -1.94 11.69 21.32
C TYR A 444 -1.13 12.94 21.64
N ALA A 445 -1.74 14.12 21.57
CA ALA A 445 -1.17 15.38 22.09
C ALA A 445 -2.05 15.91 23.23
N ILE A 446 -1.45 16.27 24.35
CA ILE A 446 -2.16 16.72 25.56
C ILE A 446 -2.51 18.20 25.39
N GLU A 447 -3.80 18.50 25.36
CA GLU A 447 -4.31 19.87 25.37
C GLU A 447 -4.44 20.39 26.81
N GLN A 448 -4.95 19.55 27.73
CA GLN A 448 -5.14 19.89 29.14
C GLN A 448 -4.91 18.68 30.06
N GLY A 449 -4.51 18.93 31.30
CA GLY A 449 -4.32 17.90 32.33
C GLY A 449 -2.94 17.21 32.30
N GLU A 450 -2.77 16.23 33.19
CA GLU A 450 -1.54 15.46 33.32
C GLU A 450 -1.79 13.95 33.20
N ILE A 451 -0.87 13.25 32.53
CA ILE A 451 -0.84 11.78 32.46
C ILE A 451 0.42 11.23 33.12
N GLU A 452 0.37 9.96 33.52
CA GLU A 452 1.51 9.17 33.96
C GLU A 452 1.79 8.02 32.99
N VAL A 453 3.07 7.83 32.64
CA VAL A 453 3.56 6.71 31.83
C VAL A 453 4.16 5.68 32.76
N LEU A 454 3.66 4.45 32.71
CA LEU A 454 4.00 3.35 33.60
C LEU A 454 4.57 2.18 32.78
N ARG A 455 5.50 1.41 33.33
CA ARG A 455 5.98 0.15 32.74
C ARG A 455 6.04 -0.93 33.80
N ARG A 456 5.73 -2.17 33.45
CA ARG A 456 5.94 -3.30 34.38
C ARG A 456 7.41 -3.72 34.40
N ASP A 457 7.96 -3.87 35.59
CA ASP A 457 9.26 -4.48 35.77
C ASP A 457 9.18 -6.02 35.60
N PRO A 458 10.32 -6.74 35.56
CA PRO A 458 10.33 -8.20 35.44
C PRO A 458 9.66 -8.95 36.61
N THR A 459 9.40 -8.27 37.74
CA THR A 459 8.71 -8.83 38.91
C THR A 459 7.19 -8.57 38.87
N GLY A 460 6.71 -7.81 37.88
CA GLY A 460 5.31 -7.45 37.69
C GLY A 460 4.87 -6.17 38.39
N GLN A 461 5.76 -5.45 39.09
CA GLN A 461 5.42 -4.15 39.70
C GLN A 461 5.42 -3.02 38.66
N GLN A 462 4.49 -2.07 38.82
CA GLN A 462 4.40 -0.89 37.94
C GLN A 462 5.39 0.18 38.37
N GLN A 463 6.33 0.51 37.49
CA GLN A 463 7.28 1.59 37.64
C GLN A 463 6.82 2.82 36.86
N LEU A 464 6.80 3.99 37.53
CA LEU A 464 6.54 5.28 36.90
C LEU A 464 7.76 5.72 36.08
N LEU A 465 7.56 5.92 34.78
CA LEU A 465 8.60 6.33 33.83
C LEU A 465 8.60 7.84 33.58
N ALA A 466 7.42 8.45 33.41
CA ALA A 466 7.29 9.86 33.10
C ALA A 466 5.93 10.41 33.52
N ARG A 467 5.88 11.72 33.73
CA ARG A 467 4.64 12.49 33.81
C ARG A 467 4.65 13.51 32.69
N LEU A 468 3.56 13.59 31.94
CA LEU A 468 3.45 14.47 30.78
C LEU A 468 2.25 15.41 30.96
N GLY A 469 2.43 16.67 30.56
CA GLY A 469 1.43 17.73 30.70
C GLY A 469 1.04 18.41 29.38
N PRO A 470 0.32 19.53 29.44
CA PRO A 470 -0.15 20.25 28.25
C PRO A 470 0.98 20.66 27.30
N GLY A 471 0.76 20.48 25.99
CA GLY A 471 1.74 20.73 24.93
C GLY A 471 2.70 19.56 24.68
N GLU A 472 2.72 18.56 25.55
CA GLU A 472 3.45 17.32 25.33
C GLU A 472 2.57 16.28 24.63
N PHE A 473 3.21 15.29 24.01
CA PHE A 473 2.54 14.20 23.31
C PHE A 473 3.01 12.83 23.80
N PHE A 474 2.27 11.79 23.45
CA PHE A 474 2.60 10.40 23.79
C PHE A 474 2.04 9.41 22.77
N GLY A 475 2.59 8.20 22.80
CA GLY A 475 2.18 7.09 21.93
C GLY A 475 2.88 7.05 20.57
N GLU A 476 3.82 7.96 20.33
CA GLU A 476 4.64 8.08 19.13
C GLU A 476 5.59 6.90 18.93
N ILE A 477 6.19 6.38 20.01
CA ILE A 477 7.29 5.41 19.95
C ILE A 477 6.84 4.14 19.22
N ALA A 478 5.71 3.59 19.64
CA ALA A 478 5.18 2.35 19.09
C ALA A 478 4.64 2.53 17.65
N LEU A 479 4.29 3.75 17.24
CA LEU A 479 3.85 4.04 15.86
C LEU A 479 4.99 4.11 14.86
N LEU A 480 6.18 4.56 15.29
CA LEU A 480 7.36 4.69 14.43
C LEU A 480 8.05 3.34 14.18
N ASP A 481 8.18 2.52 15.22
CA ASP A 481 8.86 1.21 15.12
C ASP A 481 7.92 0.08 14.69
N GLY A 482 6.63 0.37 14.45
CA GLY A 482 5.61 -0.62 14.08
C GLY A 482 5.26 -1.62 15.20
N ASN A 483 5.62 -1.30 16.45
CA ASN A 483 5.56 -2.18 17.61
C ASN A 483 4.30 -2.00 18.47
N VAL A 484 4.16 -2.85 19.50
CA VAL A 484 3.19 -2.71 20.60
C VAL A 484 3.59 -1.58 21.57
N ARG A 485 2.63 -1.06 22.34
CA ARG A 485 2.88 -0.05 23.39
C ARG A 485 3.90 -0.58 24.41
N ILE A 486 5.02 0.13 24.58
CA ILE A 486 6.13 -0.23 25.48
C ILE A 486 5.94 0.19 26.95
N GLY A 487 4.75 0.71 27.26
CA GLY A 487 4.35 1.22 28.57
C GLY A 487 2.85 1.56 28.55
N SER A 488 2.25 1.52 29.72
CA SER A 488 0.86 1.91 29.96
C SER A 488 0.78 3.41 30.22
N VAL A 489 -0.30 4.07 29.80
CA VAL A 489 -0.53 5.50 30.07
C VAL A 489 -1.84 5.67 30.82
N ARG A 490 -1.80 6.37 31.95
CA ARG A 490 -2.97 6.64 32.80
C ARG A 490 -3.16 8.14 33.00
N ALA A 491 -4.40 8.61 32.98
CA ALA A 491 -4.74 9.98 33.32
C ALA A 491 -4.58 10.20 34.83
N ARG A 492 -3.82 11.23 35.22
CA ARG A 492 -3.61 11.59 36.64
C ARG A 492 -4.62 12.63 37.10
N THR A 493 -4.92 13.59 36.23
CA THR A 493 -6.02 14.55 36.39
C THR A 493 -7.10 14.26 35.35
N THR A 494 -8.11 15.12 35.29
CA THR A 494 -8.93 15.23 34.07
C THR A 494 -8.02 15.66 32.93
N VAL A 495 -8.06 14.93 31.81
CA VAL A 495 -7.15 15.11 30.67
C VAL A 495 -7.96 15.24 29.39
N GLU A 496 -7.62 16.26 28.59
CA GLU A 496 -8.10 16.43 27.22
C GLU A 496 -6.93 16.22 26.27
N VAL A 497 -7.10 15.35 25.28
CA VAL A 497 -6.07 15.06 24.27
C VAL A 497 -6.63 15.14 22.87
N LEU A 498 -5.80 15.68 21.96
CA LEU A 498 -5.98 15.53 20.54
C LEU A 498 -5.48 14.14 20.11
N VAL A 499 -6.33 13.34 19.47
CA VAL A 499 -6.06 11.97 19.04
C VAL A 499 -5.90 11.93 17.53
N MET A 500 -4.77 11.42 17.03
CA MET A 500 -4.48 11.26 15.61
C MET A 500 -4.23 9.80 15.26
N GLY A 501 -4.96 9.24 14.29
CA GLY A 501 -4.77 7.85 13.87
C GLY A 501 -3.41 7.58 13.20
N LYS A 502 -2.93 6.32 13.30
CA LYS A 502 -1.64 5.84 12.76
C LYS A 502 -1.39 6.25 11.31
N GLU A 503 -2.37 6.07 10.42
CA GLU A 503 -2.20 6.41 8.99
C GLU A 503 -1.91 7.90 8.77
N VAL A 504 -2.59 8.77 9.53
CA VAL A 504 -2.40 10.23 9.43
C VAL A 504 -1.04 10.61 9.97
N PHE A 505 -0.65 10.04 11.12
CA PHE A 505 0.67 10.24 11.70
C PHE A 505 1.80 9.77 10.76
N SER A 506 1.66 8.58 10.15
CA SER A 506 2.65 8.04 9.20
C SER A 506 2.76 8.90 7.95
N LYS A 507 1.65 9.39 7.40
CA LYS A 507 1.66 10.30 6.24
C LYS A 507 2.32 11.64 6.59
N LEU A 508 1.97 12.25 7.72
CA LEU A 508 2.54 13.53 8.15
C LEU A 508 4.04 13.42 8.47
N SER A 509 4.46 12.39 9.20
CA SER A 509 5.89 12.15 9.47
C SER A 509 6.70 11.80 8.23
N GLY A 510 6.09 11.15 7.23
CA GLY A 510 6.72 10.89 5.94
C GLY A 510 6.84 12.14 5.05
N ALA A 511 5.82 13.00 5.05
CA ALA A 511 5.75 14.18 4.17
C ALA A 511 6.43 15.43 4.74
N LEU A 512 6.43 15.59 6.08
CA LEU A 512 6.92 16.80 6.75
C LEU A 512 8.17 16.48 7.58
N THR A 513 9.35 16.70 6.98
CA THR A 513 10.65 16.62 7.66
C THR A 513 10.68 17.39 8.99
N PRO A 514 10.12 18.62 9.11
CA PRO A 514 10.12 19.34 10.39
C PRO A 514 9.34 18.61 11.50
N PHE A 515 8.18 18.03 11.17
CA PHE A 515 7.38 17.26 12.14
C PHE A 515 8.11 15.99 12.57
N ARG A 516 8.70 15.27 11.61
CA ARG A 516 9.55 14.09 11.89
C ARG A 516 10.71 14.46 12.81
N ASN A 517 11.37 15.58 12.55
CA ASN A 517 12.49 16.06 13.35
C ASN A 517 12.04 16.45 14.76
N LEU A 518 10.87 17.08 14.92
CA LEU A 518 10.30 17.42 16.22
C LEU A 518 9.97 16.18 17.04
N VAL A 519 9.34 15.18 16.43
CA VAL A 519 9.06 13.88 17.08
C VAL A 519 10.36 13.17 17.44
N ALA A 520 11.32 13.08 16.51
CA ALA A 520 12.62 12.46 16.75
C ALA A 520 13.44 13.22 17.81
N GLN A 521 13.35 14.54 17.86
CA GLN A 521 13.99 15.37 18.87
C GLN A 521 13.37 15.12 20.24
N ALA A 522 12.04 15.14 20.36
CA ALA A 522 11.35 14.82 21.61
C ALA A 522 11.70 13.42 22.14
N LEU A 523 11.88 12.44 21.23
CA LEU A 523 12.38 11.11 21.59
C LEU A 523 13.81 11.13 22.13
N ARG A 524 14.69 11.95 21.54
CA ARG A 524 16.07 12.16 22.03
C ARG A 524 16.09 12.81 23.42
N TRP A 525 15.22 13.79 23.69
CA TRP A 525 15.08 14.42 25.01
C TRP A 525 14.53 13.47 26.09
N ARG A 526 13.73 12.46 25.71
CA ARG A 526 13.09 11.50 26.64
C ARG A 526 13.93 10.24 26.92
N ARG A 527 14.87 9.86 26.05
CA ARG A 527 15.75 8.68 26.21
C ARG A 527 16.59 8.64 27.51
N PRO A 528 17.15 9.75 28.03
CA PRO A 528 17.95 9.73 29.26
C PRO A 528 17.14 9.45 30.53
N ARG A 529 15.83 9.73 30.55
CA ARG A 529 14.95 9.43 31.70
C ARG A 529 14.47 7.97 31.74
N LEU A 530 14.50 7.26 30.60
CA LEU A 530 14.04 5.87 30.48
C LEU A 530 15.15 4.82 30.59
N ASN A 531 16.44 5.15 30.39
CA ASN A 531 17.53 4.16 30.37
C ASN A 531 18.49 4.30 31.57
N ARG A 532 18.13 3.71 32.71
CA ARG A 532 19.08 3.48 33.83
C ARG A 532 19.96 2.23 33.68
N HIS A 533 19.83 1.46 32.59
CA HIS A 533 20.62 0.24 32.37
C HIS A 533 21.79 0.36 31.36
N LEU A 534 22.04 1.54 30.78
CA LEU A 534 23.23 1.77 29.93
C LEU A 534 24.48 2.24 30.70
N SER A 535 24.37 2.50 32.02
CA SER A 535 25.47 3.06 32.80
C SER A 535 26.69 2.14 32.90
N GLN A 536 26.51 0.81 32.97
CA GLN A 536 27.62 -0.12 33.16
C GLN A 536 28.53 -0.24 31.92
N THR A 537 27.95 -0.19 30.72
CA THR A 537 28.71 -0.25 29.45
C THR A 537 29.38 1.09 29.12
N TRP A 538 28.78 2.21 29.57
CA TRP A 538 29.34 3.55 29.36
C TRP A 538 30.56 3.82 30.25
N THR A 539 30.57 3.33 31.50
CA THR A 539 31.71 3.43 32.42
C THR A 539 32.98 2.70 31.92
N ALA A 540 32.83 1.68 31.05
CA ALA A 540 33.97 1.01 30.43
C ALA A 540 34.66 1.87 29.35
N LEU A 541 33.89 2.74 28.68
CA LEU A 541 34.38 3.70 27.70
C LEU A 541 34.93 4.98 28.35
N GLU A 542 34.59 5.24 29.61
CA GLU A 542 35.05 6.40 30.37
C GLU A 542 36.55 6.36 30.73
N ARG A 543 37.19 5.18 30.70
CA ARG A 543 38.56 4.99 31.22
C ARG A 543 39.64 4.77 30.15
N ARG A 544 39.30 4.92 28.87
CA ARG A 544 40.22 4.65 27.75
C ARG A 544 40.71 5.97 27.09
N PRO A 545 42.00 6.08 26.74
CA PRO A 545 42.51 7.21 25.97
C PRO A 545 42.05 7.11 24.51
N LEU A 546 41.90 8.26 23.85
CA LEU A 546 41.50 8.32 22.43
C LEU A 546 42.52 7.69 21.48
N SER A 547 43.78 7.56 21.89
CA SER A 547 44.83 6.86 21.13
C SER A 547 44.43 5.43 20.71
N GLU A 548 43.62 4.72 21.51
CA GLU A 548 43.14 3.38 21.19
C GLU A 548 42.11 3.34 20.04
N PHE A 549 41.42 4.46 19.82
CA PHE A 549 40.39 4.59 18.78
C PHE A 549 40.89 5.37 17.56
N MET A 550 42.10 5.92 17.62
CA MET A 550 42.67 6.73 16.55
C MET A 550 42.85 5.94 15.26
N GLU A 551 42.54 6.59 14.15
CA GLU A 551 42.78 6.13 12.78
C GLU A 551 43.78 7.07 12.11
N ALA A 552 44.51 6.56 11.11
CA ALA A 552 45.47 7.35 10.36
C ALA A 552 44.77 8.53 9.66
N VAL A 553 45.51 9.63 9.49
CA VAL A 553 45.03 10.80 8.75
C VAL A 553 44.66 10.39 7.32
N PRO A 554 43.46 10.72 6.82
CA PRO A 554 43.08 10.43 5.44
C PRO A 554 44.09 10.99 4.43
N GLU A 555 44.43 10.24 3.39
CA GLU A 555 45.50 10.59 2.44
C GLU A 555 45.26 11.90 1.67
N ARG A 556 44.01 12.37 1.57
CA ARG A 556 43.66 13.58 0.82
C ARG A 556 43.07 14.66 1.73
N ARG A 557 43.72 15.83 1.70
CA ARG A 557 43.42 17.03 2.48
C ARG A 557 43.35 18.25 1.56
N LEU A 558 42.67 19.30 2.00
CA LEU A 558 42.62 20.59 1.31
C LEU A 558 43.71 21.52 1.84
N ALA A 559 44.25 22.35 0.96
CA ALA A 559 45.00 23.55 1.33
C ALA A 559 44.03 24.75 1.44
N PRO A 560 44.32 25.77 2.27
CA PRO A 560 43.50 26.98 2.37
C PRO A 560 43.28 27.70 1.04
N ASP A 561 44.23 27.54 0.11
CA ASP A 561 44.25 28.23 -1.18
C ASP A 561 43.70 27.34 -2.32
N ASP A 562 43.20 26.13 -2.01
CA ASP A 562 42.42 25.32 -2.96
C ASP A 562 41.13 26.04 -3.38
N THR A 563 40.62 25.72 -4.57
CA THR A 563 39.39 26.34 -5.08
C THR A 563 38.12 25.57 -4.67
N PHE A 564 37.00 26.27 -4.64
CA PHE A 564 35.67 25.66 -4.46
C PHE A 564 35.40 24.54 -5.47
N GLU A 565 35.72 24.76 -6.75
CA GLU A 565 35.58 23.74 -7.79
C GLU A 565 36.41 22.47 -7.52
N ASN A 566 37.69 22.64 -7.12
CA ASN A 566 38.52 21.49 -6.75
C ASN A 566 37.93 20.75 -5.54
N THR A 567 37.38 21.48 -4.59
CA THR A 567 36.75 20.92 -3.39
C THR A 567 35.52 20.08 -3.73
N VAL A 568 34.61 20.59 -4.57
CA VAL A 568 33.42 19.83 -5.04
C VAL A 568 33.86 18.54 -5.75
N ARG A 569 34.86 18.64 -6.63
CA ARG A 569 35.41 17.47 -7.33
C ARG A 569 36.00 16.43 -6.37
N MET A 570 36.67 16.86 -5.31
CA MET A 570 37.20 15.95 -4.29
C MET A 570 36.10 15.26 -3.49
N PHE A 571 35.01 15.96 -3.16
CA PHE A 571 33.84 15.37 -2.49
C PHE A 571 33.16 14.29 -3.35
N ASP A 572 33.02 14.53 -4.65
CA ASP A 572 32.44 13.57 -5.59
C ASP A 572 33.35 12.34 -5.79
N GLN A 573 34.66 12.55 -5.91
CA GLN A 573 35.62 11.46 -6.12
C GLN A 573 35.80 10.56 -4.90
N LEU A 574 35.80 11.14 -3.70
CA LEU A 574 36.14 10.42 -2.48
C LEU A 574 34.91 9.91 -1.72
N ALA A 575 33.71 10.32 -2.11
CA ALA A 575 32.46 10.01 -1.42
C ALA A 575 32.54 10.24 0.10
N VAL A 576 33.26 11.30 0.52
CA VAL A 576 33.45 11.66 1.92
C VAL A 576 32.38 12.65 2.40
N GLU A 577 32.15 12.68 3.70
CA GLU A 577 31.25 13.62 4.36
C GLU A 577 31.92 14.95 4.70
N TYR A 578 33.25 14.97 4.74
CA TYR A 578 34.07 16.13 5.07
C TYR A 578 35.49 16.02 4.49
N LEU A 579 36.18 17.16 4.44
CA LEU A 579 37.62 17.26 4.18
C LEU A 579 38.28 18.18 5.22
N THR A 580 39.46 17.80 5.70
CA THR A 580 40.27 18.64 6.59
C THR A 580 41.11 19.62 5.78
N VAL A 581 41.24 20.85 6.27
CA VAL A 581 42.06 21.90 5.68
C VAL A 581 43.32 22.05 6.52
N LEU A 582 44.49 21.86 5.91
CA LEU A 582 45.79 21.98 6.58
C LEU A 582 46.62 23.12 5.99
N ASP A 583 47.27 23.89 6.84
CA ASP A 583 48.25 24.88 6.40
C ASP A 583 49.55 24.24 5.85
N GLU A 584 50.45 25.06 5.31
CA GLU A 584 51.75 24.62 4.76
C GLU A 584 52.63 23.87 5.78
N LYS A 585 52.37 24.03 7.08
CA LYS A 585 53.08 23.37 8.18
C LYS A 585 52.36 22.12 8.68
N GLY A 586 51.25 21.72 8.05
CA GLY A 586 50.46 20.55 8.41
C GLY A 586 49.55 20.74 9.63
N ARG A 587 49.26 21.99 10.00
CA ARG A 587 48.37 22.33 11.12
C ARG A 587 46.93 22.44 10.65
N LEU A 588 46.00 21.97 11.48
CA LEU A 588 44.57 21.98 11.19
C LEU A 588 44.01 23.41 11.24
N SER A 589 43.77 24.00 10.06
CA SER A 589 43.28 25.37 9.90
C SER A 589 41.76 25.46 9.72
N GLY A 590 41.13 24.40 9.21
CA GLY A 590 39.70 24.39 8.91
C GLY A 590 39.14 23.02 8.56
N ILE A 591 37.82 22.95 8.41
CA ILE A 591 37.13 21.80 7.81
C ILE A 591 36.11 22.30 6.79
N VAL A 592 35.85 21.47 5.78
CA VAL A 592 34.75 21.67 4.84
C VAL A 592 33.84 20.44 4.94
N THR A 593 32.53 20.63 5.11
CA THR A 593 31.51 19.60 4.95
C THR A 593 30.65 19.90 3.72
N ARG A 594 29.73 18.98 3.37
CA ARG A 594 28.73 19.25 2.33
C ARG A 594 27.88 20.48 2.64
N ASN A 595 27.63 20.79 3.91
CA ASN A 595 26.83 21.94 4.29
C ASN A 595 27.52 23.26 3.92
N GLU A 596 28.82 23.42 4.22
CA GLU A 596 29.58 24.62 3.80
C GLU A 596 29.65 24.75 2.27
N LEU A 597 29.70 23.64 1.53
CA LEU A 597 29.62 23.65 0.06
C LEU A 597 28.26 24.16 -0.44
N PHE A 598 27.17 23.66 0.14
CA PHE A 598 25.82 24.11 -0.21
C PHE A 598 25.58 25.57 0.18
N GLU A 599 26.06 26.02 1.34
CA GLU A 599 25.94 27.42 1.76
C GLU A 599 26.72 28.36 0.85
N ALA A 600 27.96 28.01 0.48
CA ALA A 600 28.76 28.78 -0.46
C ALA A 600 28.12 28.85 -1.86
N PHE A 601 27.49 27.75 -2.32
CA PHE A 601 26.73 27.71 -3.55
C PHE A 601 25.45 28.56 -3.48
N ALA A 602 24.68 28.45 -2.40
CA ALA A 602 23.44 29.20 -2.18
C ALA A 602 23.68 30.72 -2.09
N GLN A 603 24.85 31.13 -1.60
CA GLN A 603 25.29 32.53 -1.57
C GLN A 603 25.80 33.04 -2.93
N GLY A 604 25.75 32.21 -3.99
CA GLY A 604 26.15 32.60 -5.35
C GLY A 604 27.65 32.87 -5.49
N LYS A 605 28.49 32.28 -4.62
CA LYS A 605 29.93 32.51 -4.71
C LYS A 605 30.52 31.90 -5.98
N LYS A 606 31.53 32.55 -6.56
CA LYS A 606 32.17 32.11 -7.81
C LYS A 606 32.94 30.80 -7.60
N PRO A 607 33.05 29.91 -8.61
CA PRO A 607 33.83 28.67 -8.51
C PRO A 607 35.33 28.87 -8.15
N SER A 608 35.84 30.08 -8.38
CA SER A 608 37.23 30.48 -8.13
C SER A 608 37.54 30.94 -6.70
N ILE A 609 36.56 30.98 -5.79
CA ILE A 609 36.84 31.34 -4.39
C ILE A 609 37.76 30.31 -3.74
N THR A 610 38.56 30.76 -2.78
CA THR A 610 39.45 29.88 -2.03
C THR A 610 38.72 29.16 -0.89
N VAL A 611 39.20 27.99 -0.49
CA VAL A 611 38.69 27.22 0.66
C VAL A 611 38.66 28.08 1.92
N ARG A 612 39.64 28.97 2.11
CA ARG A 612 39.69 29.92 3.23
C ARG A 612 38.43 30.79 3.36
N GLU A 613 37.74 31.09 2.26
CA GLU A 613 36.57 31.98 2.23
C GLU A 613 35.24 31.29 2.59
N PHE A 614 35.22 29.96 2.69
CA PHE A 614 34.00 29.21 3.02
C PHE A 614 34.19 28.03 3.98
N MET A 615 35.44 27.66 4.30
CA MET A 615 35.70 26.65 5.32
C MET A 615 35.19 27.09 6.69
N ARG A 616 34.85 26.12 7.52
CA ARG A 616 34.66 26.36 8.94
C ARG A 616 36.02 26.47 9.60
N ALA A 617 36.39 27.70 9.98
CA ALA A 617 37.63 27.99 10.69
C ALA A 617 37.60 27.42 12.12
N ASP A 618 38.79 27.10 12.63
CA ASP A 618 39.00 26.60 14.00
C ASP A 618 38.11 25.42 14.40
N PRO A 619 38.19 24.28 13.69
CA PRO A 619 37.39 23.10 13.98
C PRO A 619 37.73 22.55 15.37
N VAL A 620 36.73 21.99 16.04
CA VAL A 620 36.93 21.26 17.29
C VAL A 620 37.83 20.06 17.03
N ALA A 621 38.93 19.96 17.78
CA ALA A 621 39.90 18.88 17.70
C ALA A 621 40.20 18.32 19.09
N VAL A 622 40.64 17.09 19.16
CA VAL A 622 40.99 16.37 20.40
C VAL A 622 42.45 15.96 20.43
N THR A 623 43.02 15.66 21.61
CA THR A 623 44.38 15.08 21.71
C THR A 623 44.31 13.58 22.05
N PRO A 624 45.36 12.79 21.77
CA PRO A 624 45.36 11.35 22.02
C PRO A 624 45.13 10.95 23.48
N GLU A 625 45.49 11.84 24.42
CA GLU A 625 45.40 11.64 25.87
C GLU A 625 44.02 12.02 26.42
N GLU A 626 43.19 12.73 25.64
CA GLU A 626 41.82 13.04 26.04
C GLU A 626 40.97 11.77 26.09
N MET A 627 39.97 11.75 26.99
CA MET A 627 39.16 10.56 27.25
C MET A 627 38.10 10.36 26.17
N SER A 628 37.80 9.11 25.84
CA SER A 628 36.79 8.77 24.82
C SER A 628 35.38 9.28 25.13
N LEU A 629 35.01 9.46 26.41
CA LEU A 629 33.75 10.10 26.78
C LEU A 629 33.69 11.56 26.30
N MET A 630 34.80 12.29 26.40
CA MET A 630 34.85 13.69 26.00
C MET A 630 34.74 13.84 24.48
N ALA A 631 35.35 12.94 23.71
CA ALA A 631 35.14 12.87 22.28
C ALA A 631 33.68 12.57 21.92
N GLY A 632 33.04 11.63 22.62
CA GLY A 632 31.62 11.34 22.43
C GLY A 632 30.70 12.52 22.76
N ASP A 633 31.01 13.27 23.81
CA ASP A 633 30.26 14.48 24.18
C ASP A 633 30.45 15.61 23.15
N LEU A 634 31.69 15.82 22.67
CA LEU A 634 31.97 16.78 21.60
C LEU A 634 31.30 16.40 20.27
N MET A 635 31.30 15.12 19.90
CA MET A 635 30.58 14.60 18.74
C MET A 635 29.08 14.88 18.83
N ASN A 636 28.47 14.58 19.98
CA ASN A 636 27.04 14.84 20.23
C ASN A 636 26.71 16.34 20.26
N LYS A 637 27.57 17.16 20.88
CA LYS A 637 27.38 18.61 21.01
C LYS A 637 27.45 19.31 19.65
N HIS A 638 28.28 18.80 18.75
CA HIS A 638 28.52 19.39 17.44
C HIS A 638 27.81 18.67 16.28
N ASP A 639 27.00 17.64 16.57
CA ASP A 639 26.26 16.81 15.60
C ASP A 639 27.18 16.23 14.51
N ILE A 640 28.34 15.70 14.92
CA ILE A 640 29.35 15.10 14.04
C ILE A 640 29.73 13.70 14.51
N ASP A 641 29.95 12.78 13.57
CA ASP A 641 30.30 11.39 13.84
C ASP A 641 31.82 11.12 13.85
N TRP A 642 32.64 12.17 13.85
CA TRP A 642 34.09 12.06 13.82
C TRP A 642 34.74 13.32 14.42
N LEU A 643 36.00 13.18 14.87
CA LEU A 643 36.82 14.27 15.40
C LEU A 643 38.27 14.16 14.91
N PRO A 644 38.90 15.29 14.52
CA PRO A 644 40.32 15.32 14.22
C PRO A 644 41.15 15.23 15.51
N VAL A 645 42.20 14.40 15.49
CA VAL A 645 43.16 14.23 16.58
C VAL A 645 44.43 15.02 16.25
N VAL A 646 44.77 15.96 17.12
CA VAL A 646 45.98 16.79 17.01
C VAL A 646 46.99 16.43 18.08
N GLU A 647 48.28 16.59 17.77
CA GLU A 647 49.39 16.28 18.68
C GLU A 647 49.27 17.06 20.00
N ASN A 648 48.93 18.34 19.91
CA ASN A 648 48.55 19.15 21.06
C ASN A 648 47.68 20.33 20.60
N LYS A 649 46.92 20.95 21.51
CA LYS A 649 45.99 22.05 21.21
C LYS A 649 46.70 23.35 20.78
N ALA A 650 47.99 23.52 21.11
CA ALA A 650 48.74 24.74 20.80
C ALA A 650 49.29 24.75 19.37
N ASP A 651 49.83 23.63 18.89
CA ASP A 651 50.42 23.47 17.57
C ASP A 651 49.41 22.95 16.52
N ARG A 652 48.33 22.29 16.98
CA ARG A 652 47.24 21.75 16.15
C ARG A 652 47.69 20.90 14.95
N ARG A 653 48.87 20.27 15.06
CA ARG A 653 49.38 19.34 14.06
C ARG A 653 48.50 18.11 14.00
N LEU A 654 47.89 17.83 12.85
CA LEU A 654 46.96 16.71 12.68
C LEU A 654 47.73 15.38 12.66
N ILE A 655 47.37 14.45 13.55
CA ILE A 655 48.03 13.15 13.69
C ILE A 655 47.07 11.96 13.51
N GLY A 656 45.76 12.19 13.54
CA GLY A 656 44.77 11.15 13.26
C GLY A 656 43.33 11.65 13.26
N ILE A 657 42.39 10.72 13.20
CA ILE A 657 40.96 10.97 13.39
C ILE A 657 40.36 9.90 14.30
N VAL A 658 39.25 10.21 14.97
CA VAL A 658 38.43 9.23 15.72
C VAL A 658 37.01 9.29 15.19
N ARG A 659 36.35 8.13 15.02
CA ARG A 659 34.98 7.99 14.52
C ARG A 659 34.06 7.37 15.57
N SER A 660 32.83 7.89 15.68
CA SER A 660 31.77 7.37 16.56
C SER A 660 31.50 5.89 16.28
N GLU A 661 31.50 5.50 15.00
CA GLU A 661 31.32 4.11 14.57
C GLU A 661 32.37 3.16 15.14
N LYS A 662 33.66 3.55 15.19
CA LYS A 662 34.73 2.69 15.72
C LYS A 662 34.59 2.51 17.24
N MET A 663 34.19 3.57 17.95
CA MET A 663 33.87 3.53 19.38
C MET A 663 32.62 2.66 19.65
N LEU A 664 31.60 2.76 18.80
CA LEU A 664 30.36 1.97 18.88
C LEU A 664 30.60 0.48 18.56
N ARG A 665 31.38 0.17 17.52
CA ARG A 665 31.77 -1.22 17.20
C ARG A 665 32.55 -1.85 18.35
N TRP A 666 33.41 -1.09 19.01
CA TRP A 666 34.09 -1.57 20.22
C TRP A 666 33.10 -1.85 21.36
N LEU A 667 32.16 -0.94 21.62
CA LEU A 667 31.09 -1.15 22.61
C LEU A 667 30.27 -2.42 22.31
N MET A 668 29.86 -2.60 21.06
CA MET A 668 29.06 -3.76 20.66
C MET A 668 29.82 -5.07 20.86
N LYS A 669 31.14 -5.10 20.57
CA LYS A 669 31.98 -6.28 20.84
C LYS A 669 32.14 -6.63 22.32
N GLN A 670 32.07 -5.64 23.21
CA GLN A 670 32.10 -5.85 24.68
C GLN A 670 30.72 -6.20 25.26
N SER A 671 29.66 -6.06 24.46
CA SER A 671 28.26 -6.32 24.85
C SER A 671 27.78 -7.71 24.45
N GLU A 672 28.59 -8.49 23.71
CA GLU A 672 28.30 -9.90 23.41
C GLU A 672 28.54 -10.75 24.67
N PRO A 673 27.56 -11.56 25.12
CA PRO A 673 27.78 -12.46 26.24
C PRO A 673 28.74 -13.58 25.82
N THR A 674 29.84 -13.76 26.57
CA THR A 674 30.56 -15.05 26.62
C THR A 674 29.72 -16.13 27.27
#